data_AF-A0A7R6PG11-F1
#
_entry.id   AF-A0A7R6PG11-F1
#
_cell.length_a   1.000
_cell.length_b   1.000
_cell.length_c   1.000
_cell.angle_alpha   90.00
_cell.angle_beta   90.00
_cell.angle_gamma   90.00
#
_symmetry.space_group_name_H-M   'P 1'
#
loop_
_entity.id
_entity.type
_entity.pdbx_description
1 polymer ?
#
loop_
_entity_poly.entity_id
_entity_poly.type
_entity_poly.pdbx_seq_one_letter_code
_entity_poly.pdbx_strand_id
1 'polypeptide(L)'
;MPHKLILMDGSAFLFRAYFSTLKQNLTNQDGFPTGAMFGVINAIKRLQKQYPEAKIITIFDAKGKNFRHDIYPQYKAHRKPADSELMMQIAPLYEIIKAMGFHFMCVPDVEADDVIATLSCCANQNNIKTIIASGDKDLMQLVGANISQLDMKGTVYDRQGVIEKMGVAPEKILDLLALTGDSTDNIPGVPSVGPKTAIKWLQTYSDIAGVKENAAQIKGKVGEKLRDNFDLLDLSHRLVKLKFDVALPCNILDDESGQDIAKLADLYQQYGFSMWLKQLGNVSMLDQEGAQAIEVAESTSNTVDVLEDYSQTLVLDLDGFNTMVSRLKTSKRFVFDLETTSLDYMNATIVGWVFLVDKGSFYVPVGHDYLDAPKQLDFKAVLNQLKPILEDVSIGKVGQNLKYDAHILANYQIDLQGISDDTMVKSYCLNSVATRHNMDDLSEYYLNHQTIHFADVVGKGKKQITFNQVDLETAFPCACEDVIVTDLLNRVLDEEIAQYPKLVKLYQNLELPLIKVLLHMERNGVELDVNALSAQQIDIIQQMKDIQAQAFELVGGVFNLESPKQIQQILFEPEGLGLTPLKKTPKGAPSTNEEALKLLDHPLVDLILGYRTLTKLNSTYLEALPKQIDLNTHRLHTSYHQAVTATGRLSSSNPNLQNIPIRSEQGARIRGAFIAGKDNVIIAADYSQIELRIMAQLSQDKSLLDAFNHDKDVHSTTASTMFNVPIDEVTKEHRRRAKAINFGLIYGMSAFGLSKQIDVSRTEAKQYIDAYFDNYPSVLHYMDNTKESAKVQGYVETVMGRRLYLPQINAKNKMHQQHALRTAINAPMQGSSADIIKKAMLDVHAWIGQNNPDIKMIMQVHDELVFEVSVSKADEFAHKIQDLMANAYLLDIPLKVDVGIGGSWQQAH
;
A
#
# COMPACT_ATOMS: atom_id res chain seq x y z
N MET A 1 2.10 -40.48 20.04
CA MET A 1 1.22 -40.35 18.87
C MET A 1 0.72 -38.92 18.78
N PRO A 2 0.79 -38.27 17.60
CA PRO A 2 0.40 -36.88 17.45
C PRO A 2 -1.10 -36.70 17.75
N HIS A 3 -1.44 -35.70 18.56
CA HIS A 3 -2.85 -35.38 18.84
C HIS A 3 -3.59 -34.78 17.63
N LYS A 4 -2.84 -34.29 16.63
CA LYS A 4 -3.37 -33.68 15.39
C LYS A 4 -2.44 -33.94 14.19
N LEU A 5 -3.03 -34.15 13.02
CA LEU A 5 -2.36 -34.37 11.73
C LEU A 5 -2.79 -33.29 10.73
N ILE A 6 -1.85 -32.75 9.95
CA ILE A 6 -2.11 -31.87 8.82
C ILE A 6 -1.63 -32.55 7.54
N LEU A 7 -2.56 -32.75 6.61
CA LEU A 7 -2.29 -33.24 5.26
C LEU A 7 -2.34 -32.06 4.30
N MET A 8 -1.19 -31.62 3.83
CA MET A 8 -1.06 -30.47 2.94
C MET A 8 -0.96 -30.92 1.49
N ASP A 9 -1.88 -30.42 0.66
CA ASP A 9 -1.85 -30.55 -0.79
C ASP A 9 -0.77 -29.63 -1.38
N GLY A 10 0.44 -30.15 -1.45
CA GLY A 10 1.63 -29.45 -1.92
C GLY A 10 1.49 -28.99 -3.37
N SER A 11 0.84 -29.77 -4.23
CA SER A 11 0.57 -29.41 -5.63
C SER A 11 -0.28 -28.13 -5.71
N ALA A 12 -1.41 -28.08 -5.00
CA ALA A 12 -2.28 -26.89 -5.04
C ALA A 12 -1.60 -25.66 -4.44
N PHE A 13 -0.85 -25.83 -3.33
CA PHE A 13 -0.08 -24.73 -2.73
C PHE A 13 1.02 -24.22 -3.66
N LEU A 14 1.71 -25.11 -4.38
CA LEU A 14 2.77 -24.77 -5.32
C LEU A 14 2.23 -23.94 -6.50
N PHE A 15 1.16 -24.39 -7.16
CA PHE A 15 0.56 -23.62 -8.26
C PHE A 15 0.05 -22.26 -7.79
N ARG A 16 -0.61 -22.20 -6.64
CA ARG A 16 -1.07 -20.93 -6.06
C ARG A 16 0.09 -20.01 -5.73
N ALA A 17 1.13 -20.52 -5.08
CA ALA A 17 2.33 -19.77 -4.72
C ALA A 17 2.91 -19.13 -5.99
N TYR A 18 3.16 -19.93 -7.02
CA TYR A 18 3.66 -19.48 -8.32
C TYR A 18 2.85 -18.30 -8.87
N PHE A 19 1.53 -18.46 -9.08
CA PHE A 19 0.70 -17.39 -9.64
C PHE A 19 0.61 -16.15 -8.74
N SER A 20 0.69 -16.31 -7.41
CA SER A 20 0.66 -15.20 -6.47
C SER A 20 1.97 -14.40 -6.46
N THR A 21 3.11 -15.07 -6.68
CA THR A 21 4.45 -14.46 -6.67
C THR A 21 4.94 -14.04 -8.05
N LEU A 22 4.25 -14.42 -9.14
CA LEU A 22 4.62 -14.06 -10.51
C LEU A 22 4.89 -12.56 -10.70
N LYS A 23 4.12 -11.68 -10.04
CA LYS A 23 4.32 -10.22 -10.11
C LYS A 23 5.51 -9.72 -9.31
N GLN A 24 5.93 -10.47 -8.30
CA GLN A 24 7.05 -10.11 -7.42
C GLN A 24 8.40 -10.52 -8.04
N ASN A 25 8.37 -11.45 -9.01
CA ASN A 25 9.54 -11.92 -9.77
C ASN A 25 10.73 -12.26 -8.86
N LEU A 26 10.45 -13.03 -7.81
CA LEU A 26 11.43 -13.46 -6.83
C LEU A 26 12.43 -14.41 -7.48
N THR A 27 13.70 -14.04 -7.47
CA THR A 27 14.82 -14.83 -7.99
C THR A 27 16.00 -14.80 -7.01
N ASN A 28 16.84 -15.83 -7.01
CA ASN A 28 18.13 -15.77 -6.32
C ASN A 28 19.15 -14.89 -7.09
N GLN A 29 20.38 -14.78 -6.58
CA GLN A 29 21.44 -13.95 -7.18
C GLN A 29 21.83 -14.39 -8.61
N ASP A 30 21.72 -15.69 -8.91
CA ASP A 30 21.99 -16.27 -10.23
C ASP A 30 20.80 -16.15 -11.20
N GLY A 31 19.68 -15.55 -10.77
CA GLY A 31 18.46 -15.42 -11.56
C GLY A 31 17.59 -16.67 -11.61
N PHE A 32 17.82 -17.66 -10.74
CA PHE A 32 16.94 -18.82 -10.55
C PHE A 32 15.61 -18.35 -9.93
N PRO A 33 14.44 -18.72 -10.47
CA PRO A 33 13.15 -18.31 -9.91
C PRO A 33 12.89 -19.01 -8.58
N THR A 34 12.48 -18.26 -7.56
CA THR A 34 12.31 -18.77 -6.18
C THR A 34 10.91 -18.53 -5.60
N GLY A 35 10.05 -17.82 -6.32
CA GLY A 35 8.75 -17.38 -5.80
C GLY A 35 7.79 -18.51 -5.41
N ALA A 36 7.71 -19.59 -6.19
CA ALA A 36 6.82 -20.71 -5.87
C ALA A 36 7.31 -21.45 -4.62
N MET A 37 8.63 -21.68 -4.52
CA MET A 37 9.23 -22.28 -3.32
C MET A 37 8.99 -21.41 -2.09
N PHE A 38 9.22 -20.09 -2.22
CA PHE A 38 9.01 -19.14 -1.13
C PHE A 38 7.59 -19.17 -0.59
N GLY A 39 6.58 -19.21 -1.48
CA GLY A 39 5.19 -19.25 -1.07
C GLY A 39 4.80 -20.55 -0.36
N VAL A 40 5.31 -21.71 -0.80
CA VAL A 40 5.04 -23.00 -0.15
C VAL A 40 5.71 -23.09 1.21
N ILE A 41 6.99 -22.72 1.33
CA ILE A 41 7.72 -22.76 2.61
C ILE A 41 7.08 -21.83 3.64
N ASN A 42 6.63 -20.63 3.22
CA ASN A 42 5.87 -19.73 4.10
C ASN A 42 4.52 -20.34 4.54
N ALA A 43 3.83 -21.06 3.66
CA ALA A 43 2.59 -21.72 4.03
C ALA A 43 2.84 -22.81 5.09
N ILE A 44 3.90 -23.61 4.93
CA ILE A 44 4.30 -24.63 5.91
C ILE A 44 4.65 -23.98 7.25
N LYS A 45 5.52 -22.94 7.26
CA LYS A 45 5.90 -22.21 8.49
C LYS A 45 4.69 -21.60 9.20
N ARG A 46 3.72 -21.06 8.45
CA ARG A 46 2.47 -20.54 9.01
C ARG A 46 1.63 -21.65 9.65
N LEU A 47 1.50 -22.80 8.99
CA LEU A 47 0.79 -23.96 9.54
C LEU A 47 1.47 -24.47 10.83
N GLN A 48 2.80 -24.52 10.83
CA GLN A 48 3.59 -24.89 12.01
C GLN A 48 3.36 -23.90 13.18
N LYS A 49 3.37 -22.59 12.92
CA LYS A 49 3.09 -21.57 13.95
C LYS A 49 1.66 -21.66 14.48
N GLN A 50 0.69 -21.94 13.60
CA GLN A 50 -0.72 -22.03 13.96
C GLN A 50 -1.07 -23.33 14.70
N TYR A 51 -0.35 -24.41 14.39
CA TYR A 51 -0.57 -25.76 14.93
C TYR A 51 0.77 -26.40 15.35
N PRO A 52 1.41 -25.92 16.43
CA PRO A 52 2.77 -26.32 16.79
C PRO A 52 2.94 -27.81 17.12
N GLU A 53 1.90 -28.46 17.63
CA GLU A 53 1.89 -29.88 17.98
C GLU A 53 1.37 -30.79 16.85
N ALA A 54 1.04 -30.23 15.68
CA ALA A 54 0.49 -31.00 14.59
C ALA A 54 1.59 -31.56 13.69
N LYS A 55 1.52 -32.86 13.39
CA LYS A 55 2.38 -33.47 12.39
C LYS A 55 1.95 -33.00 11.00
N ILE A 56 2.88 -32.43 10.22
CA ILE A 56 2.60 -31.98 8.85
C ILE A 56 3.17 -33.00 7.86
N ILE A 57 2.31 -33.47 6.95
CA ILE A 57 2.70 -34.27 5.79
C ILE A 57 2.35 -33.45 4.54
N THR A 58 3.33 -33.29 3.66
CA THR A 58 3.14 -32.62 2.36
C THR A 58 3.03 -33.67 1.26
N ILE A 59 2.01 -33.54 0.41
CA ILE A 59 1.68 -34.50 -0.64
C ILE A 59 1.69 -33.79 -1.98
N PHE A 60 2.40 -34.33 -2.96
CA PHE A 60 2.50 -33.78 -4.32
C PHE A 60 2.11 -34.83 -5.35
N ASP A 61 1.62 -34.37 -6.50
CA ASP A 61 1.35 -35.21 -7.65
C ASP A 61 2.65 -35.77 -8.24
N ALA A 62 2.61 -37.04 -8.63
CA ALA A 62 3.69 -37.64 -9.38
C ALA A 62 3.70 -37.15 -10.84
N LYS A 63 4.90 -37.07 -11.42
CA LYS A 63 5.05 -36.76 -12.84
C LYS A 63 4.57 -37.95 -13.68
N GLY A 64 3.64 -37.70 -14.59
CA GLY A 64 3.23 -38.70 -15.58
C GLY A 64 1.71 -38.79 -15.71
N LYS A 65 1.25 -39.84 -16.39
CA LYS A 65 -0.16 -40.21 -16.42
C LYS A 65 -0.49 -41.01 -15.15
N ASN A 66 -1.74 -40.92 -14.72
CA ASN A 66 -2.29 -41.72 -13.63
C ASN A 66 -3.45 -42.57 -14.15
N PHE A 67 -4.01 -43.42 -13.30
CA PHE A 67 -5.11 -44.32 -13.68
C PHE A 67 -6.36 -43.60 -14.25
N ARG A 68 -6.61 -42.31 -13.92
CA ARG A 68 -7.73 -41.55 -14.50
C ARG A 68 -7.53 -41.28 -15.99
N HIS A 69 -6.29 -41.15 -16.44
CA HIS A 69 -5.96 -41.02 -17.87
C HIS A 69 -6.20 -42.32 -18.65
N ASP A 70 -6.09 -43.47 -17.99
CA ASP A 70 -6.42 -44.78 -18.59
C ASP A 70 -7.94 -44.97 -18.69
N ILE A 71 -8.70 -44.46 -17.72
CA ILE A 71 -10.18 -44.47 -17.72
C ILE A 71 -10.73 -43.49 -18.77
N TYR A 72 -10.15 -42.29 -18.87
CA TYR A 72 -10.59 -41.25 -19.79
C TYR A 72 -9.39 -40.49 -20.38
N PRO A 73 -8.97 -40.79 -21.62
CA PRO A 73 -7.79 -40.17 -22.24
C PRO A 73 -7.86 -38.64 -22.40
N GLN A 74 -9.07 -38.06 -22.34
CA GLN A 74 -9.28 -36.61 -22.42
C GLN A 74 -9.21 -35.91 -21.05
N TYR A 75 -9.06 -36.66 -19.96
CA TYR A 75 -8.88 -36.12 -18.61
C TYR A 75 -7.67 -35.18 -18.56
N LYS A 76 -7.87 -33.96 -18.06
CA LYS A 76 -6.88 -32.86 -17.99
C LYS A 76 -6.22 -32.51 -19.34
N ALA A 77 -6.73 -32.98 -20.49
CA ALA A 77 -6.10 -32.80 -21.80
C ALA A 77 -5.99 -31.33 -22.27
N HIS A 78 -6.86 -30.45 -21.74
CA HIS A 78 -6.83 -29.01 -22.03
C HIS A 78 -5.97 -28.20 -21.06
N ARG A 79 -5.38 -28.83 -20.02
CA ARG A 79 -4.47 -28.13 -19.11
C ARG A 79 -3.19 -27.79 -19.87
N LYS A 80 -2.81 -26.51 -19.82
CA LYS A 80 -1.53 -26.07 -20.37
C LYS A 80 -0.39 -26.76 -19.61
N PRO A 81 0.71 -27.14 -20.29
CA PRO A 81 1.89 -27.63 -19.59
C PRO A 81 2.36 -26.57 -18.59
N ALA A 82 2.85 -27.02 -17.43
CA ALA A 82 3.38 -26.13 -16.41
C ALA A 82 4.56 -25.33 -16.97
N ASP A 83 4.63 -24.05 -16.60
CA ASP A 83 5.70 -23.15 -17.04
C ASP A 83 7.07 -23.69 -16.64
N SER A 84 8.08 -23.51 -17.51
CA SER A 84 9.45 -24.00 -17.26
C SER A 84 10.03 -23.45 -15.95
N GLU A 85 9.72 -22.20 -15.59
CA GLU A 85 10.12 -21.57 -14.33
C GLU A 85 9.52 -22.25 -13.10
N LEU A 86 8.28 -22.73 -13.19
CA LEU A 86 7.65 -23.50 -12.13
C LEU A 86 8.30 -24.88 -12.00
N MET A 87 8.54 -25.56 -13.13
CA MET A 87 9.14 -26.90 -13.15
C MET A 87 10.54 -26.93 -12.54
N MET A 88 11.35 -25.88 -12.73
CA MET A 88 12.69 -25.77 -12.13
C MET A 88 12.65 -25.76 -10.59
N GLN A 89 11.59 -25.22 -9.99
CA GLN A 89 11.46 -25.03 -8.54
C GLN A 89 11.00 -26.27 -7.77
N ILE A 90 10.47 -27.28 -8.46
CA ILE A 90 9.84 -28.46 -7.82
C ILE A 90 10.85 -29.31 -7.06
N ALA A 91 11.92 -29.75 -7.73
CA ALA A 91 12.90 -30.63 -7.10
C ALA A 91 13.64 -29.95 -5.92
N PRO A 92 14.09 -28.69 -6.03
CA PRO A 92 14.66 -27.97 -4.89
C PRO A 92 13.71 -27.79 -3.72
N LEU A 93 12.42 -27.51 -3.98
CA LEU A 93 11.41 -27.42 -2.93
C LEU A 93 11.29 -28.72 -2.15
N TYR A 94 11.33 -29.87 -2.83
CA TYR A 94 11.24 -31.18 -2.17
C TYR A 94 12.43 -31.40 -1.23
N GLU A 95 13.63 -31.02 -1.65
CA GLU A 95 14.83 -31.12 -0.80
C GLU A 95 14.75 -30.20 0.41
N ILE A 96 14.21 -28.99 0.26
CA ILE A 96 13.98 -28.08 1.39
C ILE A 96 12.95 -28.66 2.37
N ILE A 97 11.81 -29.15 1.89
CA ILE A 97 10.76 -29.71 2.76
C ILE A 97 11.29 -30.89 3.58
N LYS A 98 12.05 -31.79 2.95
CA LYS A 98 12.70 -32.91 3.67
C LYS A 98 13.69 -32.40 4.72
N ALA A 99 14.54 -31.44 4.35
CA ALA A 99 15.53 -30.88 5.27
C ALA A 99 14.89 -30.09 6.43
N MET A 100 13.68 -29.56 6.25
CA MET A 100 12.84 -28.97 7.31
C MET A 100 12.31 -30.00 8.33
N GLY A 101 12.53 -31.30 8.13
CA GLY A 101 12.00 -32.35 9.00
C GLY A 101 10.51 -32.65 8.74
N PHE A 102 9.97 -32.26 7.57
CA PHE A 102 8.61 -32.59 7.21
C PHE A 102 8.55 -33.81 6.30
N HIS A 103 7.50 -34.62 6.50
CA HIS A 103 7.25 -35.76 5.64
C HIS A 103 6.78 -35.27 4.27
N PHE A 104 7.33 -35.91 3.24
CA PHE A 104 7.07 -35.63 1.85
C PHE A 104 6.60 -36.91 1.16
N MET A 105 5.48 -36.85 0.44
CA MET A 105 4.96 -37.96 -0.37
C MET A 105 4.70 -37.54 -1.81
N CYS A 106 5.10 -38.42 -2.73
CA CYS A 106 4.85 -38.31 -4.16
C CYS A 106 4.74 -39.74 -4.71
N VAL A 107 3.53 -40.28 -4.78
CA VAL A 107 3.27 -41.68 -5.14
C VAL A 107 2.97 -41.79 -6.63
N PRO A 108 3.70 -42.61 -7.42
CA PRO A 108 3.42 -42.82 -8.84
C PRO A 108 1.99 -43.34 -9.10
N ASP A 109 1.52 -43.12 -10.34
CA ASP A 109 0.27 -43.68 -10.89
C ASP A 109 -1.06 -43.23 -10.22
N VAL A 110 -0.99 -42.39 -9.18
CA VAL A 110 -2.14 -41.78 -8.48
C VAL A 110 -1.96 -40.27 -8.31
N GLU A 111 -3.02 -39.56 -7.89
CA GLU A 111 -2.96 -38.11 -7.61
C GLU A 111 -2.75 -37.85 -6.11
N ALA A 112 -2.32 -36.63 -5.77
CA ALA A 112 -2.15 -36.20 -4.38
C ALA A 112 -3.43 -36.41 -3.57
N ASP A 113 -4.60 -36.19 -4.18
CA ASP A 113 -5.91 -36.34 -3.54
C ASP A 113 -6.18 -37.78 -3.08
N ASP A 114 -5.74 -38.78 -3.85
CA ASP A 114 -5.89 -40.19 -3.50
C ASP A 114 -4.99 -40.56 -2.31
N VAL A 115 -3.78 -40.03 -2.27
CA VAL A 115 -2.85 -40.22 -1.13
C VAL A 115 -3.41 -39.55 0.13
N ILE A 116 -3.97 -38.34 0.00
CA ILE A 116 -4.64 -37.62 1.10
C ILE A 116 -5.85 -38.42 1.60
N ALA A 117 -6.65 -38.99 0.71
CA ALA A 117 -7.80 -39.82 1.07
C ALA A 117 -7.40 -41.08 1.84
N THR A 118 -6.39 -41.82 1.38
CA THR A 118 -5.84 -42.98 2.11
C THR A 118 -5.32 -42.58 3.49
N LEU A 119 -4.49 -41.53 3.59
CA LEU A 119 -3.95 -41.06 4.86
C LEU A 119 -5.03 -40.58 5.83
N SER A 120 -6.03 -39.86 5.32
CA SER A 120 -7.18 -39.41 6.12
C SER A 120 -7.96 -40.59 6.70
N CYS A 121 -8.14 -41.66 5.91
CA CYS A 121 -8.79 -42.89 6.35
C CYS A 121 -7.97 -43.57 7.45
N CYS A 122 -6.65 -43.75 7.25
CA CYS A 122 -5.75 -44.32 8.25
C CYS A 122 -5.74 -43.51 9.55
N ALA A 123 -5.66 -42.18 9.46
CA ALA A 123 -5.68 -41.29 10.61
C ALA A 123 -7.01 -41.39 11.39
N ASN A 124 -8.14 -41.43 10.68
CA ASN A 124 -9.45 -41.57 11.30
C ASN A 124 -9.63 -42.93 12.00
N GLN A 125 -9.12 -44.02 11.43
CA GLN A 125 -9.10 -45.35 12.07
C GLN A 125 -8.28 -45.35 13.37
N ASN A 126 -7.25 -44.51 13.46
CA ASN A 126 -6.43 -44.33 14.65
C ASN A 126 -6.93 -43.18 15.56
N ASN A 127 -8.13 -42.64 15.28
CA ASN A 127 -8.76 -41.54 16.03
C ASN A 127 -7.90 -40.26 16.13
N ILE A 128 -7.09 -39.99 15.11
CA ILE A 128 -6.25 -38.79 14.99
C ILE A 128 -7.09 -37.68 14.33
N LYS A 129 -7.10 -36.48 14.94
CA LYS A 129 -7.78 -35.31 14.35
C LYS A 129 -6.98 -34.80 13.15
N THR A 130 -7.61 -34.73 11.99
CA THR A 130 -6.93 -34.41 10.73
C THR A 130 -7.45 -33.10 10.14
N ILE A 131 -6.53 -32.25 9.69
CA ILE A 131 -6.80 -31.05 8.92
C ILE A 131 -6.23 -31.26 7.51
N ILE A 132 -7.09 -31.23 6.50
CA ILE A 132 -6.69 -31.25 5.10
C ILE A 132 -6.48 -29.81 4.66
N ALA A 133 -5.23 -29.39 4.45
CA ALA A 133 -4.91 -28.08 3.92
C ALA A 133 -4.94 -28.13 2.38
N SER A 134 -6.11 -27.86 1.80
CA SER A 134 -6.31 -27.77 0.35
C SER A 134 -7.45 -26.83 -0.01
N GLY A 135 -7.38 -26.23 -1.20
CA GLY A 135 -8.49 -25.50 -1.81
C GLY A 135 -9.40 -26.37 -2.66
N ASP A 136 -9.04 -27.63 -2.89
CA ASP A 136 -9.78 -28.53 -3.77
C ASP A 136 -11.13 -28.93 -3.16
N LYS A 137 -12.19 -28.80 -3.94
CA LYS A 137 -13.55 -29.16 -3.52
C LYS A 137 -13.74 -30.68 -3.49
N ASP A 138 -12.94 -31.44 -4.23
CA ASP A 138 -13.06 -32.88 -4.32
C ASP A 138 -12.74 -33.53 -2.97
N LEU A 139 -11.78 -32.96 -2.23
CA LEU A 139 -11.41 -33.38 -0.87
C LEU A 139 -12.48 -33.08 0.19
N MET A 140 -13.50 -32.27 -0.12
CA MET A 140 -14.62 -32.03 0.81
C MET A 140 -15.43 -33.30 1.09
N GLN A 141 -15.34 -34.31 0.21
CA GLN A 141 -15.96 -35.62 0.43
C GLN A 141 -15.36 -36.38 1.64
N LEU A 142 -14.17 -35.97 2.12
CA LEU A 142 -13.48 -36.57 3.27
C LEU A 142 -13.84 -35.91 4.60
N VAL A 143 -14.51 -34.74 4.58
CA VAL A 143 -14.84 -33.98 5.81
C VAL A 143 -15.83 -34.77 6.66
N GLY A 144 -15.54 -34.89 7.95
CA GLY A 144 -16.30 -35.72 8.90
C GLY A 144 -16.07 -35.30 10.34
N ALA A 145 -16.39 -36.18 11.30
CA ALA A 145 -16.28 -35.86 12.73
C ALA A 145 -14.84 -35.52 13.18
N ASN A 146 -13.84 -36.22 12.62
CA ASN A 146 -12.43 -36.06 12.95
C ASN A 146 -11.61 -35.36 11.85
N ILE A 147 -12.23 -35.04 10.71
CA ILE A 147 -11.55 -34.50 9.53
C ILE A 147 -12.19 -33.16 9.16
N SER A 148 -11.38 -32.12 9.06
CA SER A 148 -11.79 -30.79 8.58
C SER A 148 -10.91 -30.35 7.42
N GLN A 149 -11.41 -29.46 6.57
CA GLN A 149 -10.63 -28.91 5.47
C GLN A 149 -10.29 -27.43 5.73
N LEU A 150 -9.02 -27.09 5.72
CA LEU A 150 -8.52 -25.72 5.81
C LEU A 150 -8.25 -25.20 4.40
N ASP A 151 -9.01 -24.19 3.98
CA ASP A 151 -8.74 -23.57 2.69
C ASP A 151 -7.55 -22.60 2.74
N MET A 152 -7.14 -22.23 1.56
CA MET A 152 -5.99 -21.38 1.32
C MET A 152 -6.21 -19.90 1.75
N LYS A 153 -7.40 -19.53 2.26
CA LYS A 153 -7.70 -18.23 2.87
C LYS A 153 -7.69 -18.29 4.40
N GLY A 154 -7.48 -19.47 4.98
CA GLY A 154 -7.50 -19.68 6.43
C GLY A 154 -8.86 -20.09 6.99
N THR A 155 -9.84 -20.40 6.14
CA THR A 155 -11.18 -20.82 6.57
C THR A 155 -11.19 -22.33 6.81
N VAL A 156 -11.62 -22.75 8.01
CA VAL A 156 -11.82 -24.17 8.33
C VAL A 156 -13.25 -24.55 8.00
N TYR A 157 -13.41 -25.59 7.18
CA TYR A 157 -14.69 -26.20 6.84
C TYR A 157 -14.83 -27.52 7.61
N ASP A 158 -15.74 -27.50 8.57
CA ASP A 158 -16.32 -28.70 9.16
C ASP A 158 -17.53 -29.16 8.32
N ARG A 159 -18.25 -30.18 8.80
CA ARG A 159 -19.44 -30.72 8.13
C ARG A 159 -20.46 -29.62 7.80
N GLN A 160 -20.70 -28.70 8.72
CA GLN A 160 -21.68 -27.62 8.55
C GLN A 160 -21.17 -26.61 7.51
N GLY A 161 -19.88 -26.25 7.58
CA GLY A 161 -19.23 -25.39 6.60
C GLY A 161 -19.26 -25.97 5.17
N VAL A 162 -19.15 -27.29 5.01
CA VAL A 162 -19.31 -27.95 3.70
C VAL A 162 -20.75 -27.82 3.19
N ILE A 163 -21.75 -28.03 4.05
CA ILE A 163 -23.17 -27.86 3.67
C ILE A 163 -23.46 -26.44 3.22
N GLU A 164 -22.96 -25.44 3.94
CA GLU A 164 -23.14 -24.03 3.60
C GLU A 164 -22.46 -23.65 2.29
N LYS A 165 -21.27 -24.20 2.02
CA LYS A 165 -20.48 -23.90 0.83
C LYS A 165 -20.95 -24.63 -0.41
N MET A 166 -21.25 -25.93 -0.30
CA MET A 166 -21.52 -26.82 -1.42
C MET A 166 -23.02 -27.11 -1.59
N GLY A 167 -23.86 -26.80 -0.60
CA GLY A 167 -25.30 -27.05 -0.61
C GLY A 167 -25.70 -28.50 -0.31
N VAL A 168 -24.73 -29.39 -0.08
CA VAL A 168 -24.92 -30.79 0.30
C VAL A 168 -23.92 -31.20 1.38
N ALA A 169 -24.23 -32.27 2.11
CA ALA A 169 -23.33 -32.84 3.10
C ALA A 169 -22.11 -33.55 2.43
N PRO A 170 -20.97 -33.71 3.14
CA PRO A 170 -19.76 -34.34 2.62
C PRO A 170 -19.98 -35.66 1.86
N GLU A 171 -20.84 -36.54 2.37
CA GLU A 171 -21.16 -37.84 1.75
C GLU A 171 -21.84 -37.75 0.38
N LYS A 172 -22.37 -36.58 0.00
CA LYS A 172 -23.02 -36.32 -1.30
C LYS A 172 -22.15 -35.53 -2.27
N ILE A 173 -20.93 -35.16 -1.87
CA ILE A 173 -20.03 -34.36 -2.71
C ILE A 173 -19.60 -35.12 -3.96
N LEU A 174 -19.29 -36.42 -3.84
CA LEU A 174 -18.95 -37.28 -4.97
C LEU A 174 -20.07 -37.27 -6.04
N ASP A 175 -21.32 -37.48 -5.61
CA ASP A 175 -22.48 -37.49 -6.50
C ASP A 175 -22.73 -36.11 -7.14
N LEU A 176 -22.58 -35.05 -6.35
CA LEU A 176 -22.75 -33.67 -6.82
C LEU A 176 -21.76 -33.36 -7.94
N LEU A 177 -20.49 -33.66 -7.73
CA LEU A 177 -19.42 -33.40 -8.67
C LEU A 177 -19.56 -34.25 -9.94
N ALA A 178 -19.98 -35.51 -9.83
CA ALA A 178 -20.25 -36.37 -10.99
C ALA A 178 -21.44 -35.88 -11.83
N LEU A 179 -22.49 -35.34 -11.19
CA LEU A 179 -23.64 -34.75 -11.90
C LEU A 179 -23.28 -33.45 -12.63
N THR A 180 -22.46 -32.59 -12.01
CA THR A 180 -22.11 -31.27 -12.57
C THR A 180 -20.91 -31.31 -13.52
N GLY A 181 -20.02 -32.28 -13.35
CA GLY A 181 -18.71 -32.33 -14.00
C GLY A 181 -17.74 -31.27 -13.50
N ASP A 182 -16.54 -31.28 -14.09
CA ASP A 182 -15.51 -30.26 -13.88
C ASP A 182 -14.80 -29.91 -15.20
N SER A 183 -15.03 -28.69 -15.68
CA SER A 183 -14.40 -28.18 -16.91
C SER A 183 -12.88 -28.02 -16.81
N THR A 184 -12.34 -27.82 -15.61
CA THR A 184 -10.90 -27.62 -15.37
C THR A 184 -10.12 -28.91 -15.61
N ASP A 185 -10.72 -30.03 -15.22
CA ASP A 185 -10.15 -31.36 -15.34
C ASP A 185 -10.68 -32.13 -16.55
N ASN A 186 -11.53 -31.46 -17.33
CA ASN A 186 -12.26 -32.06 -18.43
C ASN A 186 -13.07 -33.29 -17.97
N ILE A 187 -13.54 -33.30 -16.73
CA ILE A 187 -14.46 -34.33 -16.24
C ILE A 187 -15.83 -33.96 -16.79
N PRO A 188 -16.45 -34.80 -17.62
CA PRO A 188 -17.77 -34.51 -18.12
C PRO A 188 -18.78 -34.46 -16.96
N GLY A 189 -19.90 -33.80 -17.19
CA GLY A 189 -21.06 -33.84 -16.31
C GLY A 189 -22.29 -34.11 -17.15
N VAL A 190 -23.45 -34.22 -16.52
CA VAL A 190 -24.69 -34.34 -17.29
C VAL A 190 -24.96 -32.99 -17.99
N PRO A 191 -25.12 -32.95 -19.32
CA PRO A 191 -25.29 -31.68 -20.04
C PRO A 191 -26.47 -30.87 -19.49
N SER A 192 -26.24 -29.57 -19.28
CA SER A 192 -27.23 -28.63 -18.70
C SER A 192 -27.64 -28.91 -17.25
N VAL A 193 -26.91 -29.74 -16.51
CA VAL A 193 -27.10 -29.93 -15.06
C VAL A 193 -26.04 -29.11 -14.31
N GLY A 194 -26.44 -27.96 -13.80
CA GLY A 194 -25.61 -27.14 -12.91
C GLY A 194 -25.79 -27.49 -11.43
N PRO A 195 -25.01 -26.87 -10.52
CA PRO A 195 -25.02 -27.18 -9.08
C PRO A 195 -26.40 -27.12 -8.43
N LYS A 196 -27.22 -26.10 -8.75
CA LYS A 196 -28.58 -25.97 -8.18
C LYS A 196 -29.49 -27.15 -8.53
N THR A 197 -29.40 -27.64 -9.76
CA THR A 197 -30.21 -28.76 -10.23
C THR A 197 -29.74 -30.07 -9.59
N ALA A 198 -28.42 -30.29 -9.55
CA ALA A 198 -27.84 -31.47 -8.91
C ALA A 198 -28.15 -31.51 -7.40
N ILE A 199 -28.01 -30.39 -6.67
CA ILE A 199 -28.38 -30.29 -5.24
C ILE A 199 -29.85 -30.68 -5.04
N LYS A 200 -30.76 -30.14 -5.86
CA LYS A 200 -32.20 -30.46 -5.77
C LYS A 200 -32.45 -31.96 -5.96
N TRP A 201 -31.79 -32.58 -6.93
CA TRP A 201 -31.93 -34.01 -7.19
C TRP A 201 -31.38 -34.86 -6.04
N LEU A 202 -30.21 -34.53 -5.50
CA LEU A 202 -29.60 -35.26 -4.38
C LEU A 202 -30.34 -35.05 -3.06
N GLN A 203 -31.04 -33.93 -2.88
CA GLN A 203 -31.96 -33.74 -1.76
C GLN A 203 -33.23 -34.58 -1.89
N THR A 204 -33.70 -34.81 -3.11
CA THR A 204 -34.96 -35.53 -3.38
C THR A 204 -34.76 -37.04 -3.47
N TYR A 205 -33.70 -37.48 -4.13
CA TYR A 205 -33.45 -38.88 -4.50
C TYR A 205 -32.19 -39.47 -3.84
N SER A 206 -31.64 -38.76 -2.85
CA SER A 206 -30.48 -39.15 -2.03
C SER A 206 -29.13 -39.19 -2.75
N ASP A 207 -28.96 -40.02 -3.77
CA ASP A 207 -27.70 -40.32 -4.46
C ASP A 207 -27.89 -40.52 -5.98
N ILE A 208 -26.82 -40.79 -6.74
CA ILE A 208 -26.91 -41.02 -8.18
C ILE A 208 -27.79 -42.23 -8.54
N ALA A 209 -27.77 -43.30 -7.74
CA ALA A 209 -28.59 -44.49 -8.02
C ALA A 209 -30.08 -44.14 -7.91
N GLY A 210 -30.49 -43.43 -6.85
CA GLY A 210 -31.85 -42.94 -6.69
C GLY A 210 -32.25 -41.95 -7.78
N VAL A 211 -31.33 -41.10 -8.26
CA VAL A 211 -31.57 -40.22 -9.42
C VAL A 211 -31.82 -41.02 -10.71
N LYS A 212 -31.08 -42.10 -10.94
CA LYS A 212 -31.27 -42.97 -12.11
C LYS A 212 -32.57 -43.76 -12.04
N GLU A 213 -32.88 -44.36 -10.89
CA GLU A 213 -34.11 -45.11 -10.67
C GLU A 213 -35.36 -44.25 -10.87
N ASN A 214 -35.28 -42.97 -10.51
CA ASN A 214 -36.38 -42.01 -10.64
C ASN A 214 -36.27 -41.11 -11.88
N ALA A 215 -35.35 -41.41 -12.81
CA ALA A 215 -35.10 -40.53 -13.96
C ALA A 215 -36.33 -40.32 -14.85
N ALA A 216 -37.28 -41.25 -14.88
CA ALA A 216 -38.55 -41.11 -15.60
C ALA A 216 -39.45 -39.99 -15.01
N GLN A 217 -39.31 -39.66 -13.72
CA GLN A 217 -40.08 -38.62 -13.04
C GLN A 217 -39.48 -37.21 -13.27
N ILE A 218 -38.24 -37.12 -13.74
CA ILE A 218 -37.56 -35.87 -14.06
C ILE A 218 -37.99 -35.42 -15.47
N LYS A 219 -38.91 -34.45 -15.52
CA LYS A 219 -39.51 -33.94 -16.77
C LYS A 219 -38.71 -32.79 -17.39
N GLY A 220 -38.95 -32.54 -18.69
CA GLY A 220 -38.35 -31.45 -19.46
C GLY A 220 -36.97 -31.79 -20.07
N LYS A 221 -36.41 -30.83 -20.82
CA LYS A 221 -35.15 -31.00 -21.58
C LYS A 221 -33.96 -31.46 -20.72
N VAL A 222 -33.92 -31.08 -19.45
CA VAL A 222 -32.85 -31.48 -18.51
C VAL A 222 -33.00 -32.96 -18.11
N GLY A 223 -34.22 -33.46 -17.97
CA GLY A 223 -34.48 -34.88 -17.70
C GLY A 223 -34.22 -35.80 -18.90
N GLU A 224 -34.46 -35.31 -20.12
CA GLU A 224 -34.05 -35.99 -21.36
C GLU A 224 -32.53 -36.13 -21.41
N LYS A 225 -31.80 -35.02 -21.22
CA LYS A 225 -30.33 -35.03 -21.18
C LYS A 225 -29.75 -35.97 -20.11
N LEU A 226 -30.40 -36.10 -18.96
CA LEU A 226 -29.99 -37.06 -17.93
C LEU A 226 -30.11 -38.51 -18.42
N ARG A 227 -31.26 -38.88 -18.99
CA ARG A 227 -31.51 -40.25 -19.50
C ARG A 227 -30.60 -40.62 -20.66
N ASP A 228 -30.28 -39.64 -21.52
CA ASP A 228 -29.41 -39.82 -22.67
C ASP A 228 -27.91 -39.92 -22.30
N ASN A 229 -27.53 -39.64 -21.05
CA ASN A 229 -26.13 -39.53 -20.61
C ASN A 229 -25.81 -40.34 -19.34
N PHE A 230 -26.48 -41.48 -19.10
CA PHE A 230 -26.17 -42.34 -17.96
C PHE A 230 -24.75 -42.91 -17.98
N ASP A 231 -24.27 -43.35 -19.14
CA ASP A 231 -22.89 -43.86 -19.29
C ASP A 231 -21.85 -42.77 -19.01
N LEU A 232 -22.17 -41.52 -19.39
CA LEU A 232 -21.34 -40.35 -19.12
C LEU A 232 -21.32 -40.04 -17.62
N LEU A 233 -22.46 -40.14 -16.94
CA LEU A 233 -22.56 -39.97 -15.50
C LEU A 233 -21.77 -41.06 -14.74
N ASP A 234 -21.81 -42.32 -15.20
CA ASP A 234 -20.99 -43.40 -14.63
C ASP A 234 -19.49 -43.21 -14.85
N LEU A 235 -19.10 -42.66 -16.00
CA LEU A 235 -17.72 -42.26 -16.27
C LEU A 235 -17.29 -41.14 -15.30
N SER A 236 -18.10 -40.10 -15.17
CA SER A 236 -17.83 -38.92 -14.33
C SER A 236 -17.71 -39.32 -12.86
N HIS A 237 -18.59 -40.20 -12.39
CA HIS A 237 -18.52 -40.75 -11.04
C HIS A 237 -17.25 -41.57 -10.79
N ARG A 238 -16.80 -42.38 -11.76
CA ARG A 238 -15.52 -43.10 -11.65
C ARG A 238 -14.30 -42.17 -11.63
N LEU A 239 -14.37 -41.03 -12.33
CA LEU A 239 -13.26 -40.06 -12.39
C LEU A 239 -13.12 -39.26 -11.09
N VAL A 240 -14.22 -38.84 -10.47
CA VAL A 240 -14.20 -38.03 -9.23
C VAL A 240 -13.96 -38.88 -7.98
N LYS A 241 -14.22 -40.19 -8.04
CA LYS A 241 -14.03 -41.09 -6.89
C LYS A 241 -12.55 -41.14 -6.47
N LEU A 242 -12.31 -40.85 -5.20
CA LEU A 242 -10.98 -40.97 -4.58
C LEU A 242 -10.66 -42.43 -4.26
N LYS A 243 -9.39 -42.80 -4.37
CA LYS A 243 -8.88 -44.07 -3.85
C LYS A 243 -8.57 -43.95 -2.36
N PHE A 244 -8.81 -45.04 -1.63
CA PHE A 244 -8.56 -45.12 -0.17
C PHE A 244 -7.53 -46.20 0.19
N ASP A 245 -7.00 -46.90 -0.80
CA ASP A 245 -6.16 -48.09 -0.70
C ASP A 245 -4.82 -47.91 -1.42
N VAL A 246 -4.33 -46.66 -1.56
CA VAL A 246 -3.00 -46.40 -2.11
C VAL A 246 -1.95 -47.09 -1.24
N ALA A 247 -1.03 -47.84 -1.86
CA ALA A 247 0.06 -48.48 -1.16
C ALA A 247 1.03 -47.42 -0.60
N LEU A 248 0.91 -47.13 0.70
CA LEU A 248 1.77 -46.19 1.40
C LEU A 248 2.96 -46.92 2.04
N PRO A 249 4.13 -46.27 2.17
CA PRO A 249 5.19 -46.79 3.03
C PRO A 249 4.65 -46.91 4.46
N CYS A 250 4.65 -48.14 4.99
CA CYS A 250 4.14 -48.41 6.32
C CYS A 250 5.02 -47.69 7.37
N ASN A 251 4.36 -47.14 8.38
CA ASN A 251 4.91 -46.35 9.49
C ASN A 251 4.98 -44.81 9.33
N ILE A 252 4.53 -44.23 8.22
CA ILE A 252 4.62 -42.77 8.03
C ILE A 252 3.78 -41.93 9.01
N LEU A 253 2.79 -42.53 9.70
CA LEU A 253 2.05 -41.85 10.77
C LEU A 253 2.83 -41.82 12.10
N ASP A 254 3.74 -42.76 12.32
CA ASP A 254 4.54 -42.90 13.55
C ASP A 254 6.00 -42.46 13.38
N ASP A 255 6.47 -42.29 12.14
CA ASP A 255 7.82 -41.80 11.80
C ASP A 255 7.98 -40.31 12.15
N GLU A 256 9.12 -39.89 12.68
CA GLU A 256 9.43 -38.49 12.96
C GLU A 256 10.69 -38.13 12.17
N SER A 257 10.52 -37.26 11.16
CA SER A 257 11.67 -36.79 10.38
C SER A 257 12.40 -35.71 11.19
N GLY A 258 13.67 -35.95 11.52
CA GLY A 258 14.52 -34.93 12.12
C GLY A 258 14.83 -33.81 11.12
N GLN A 259 14.98 -32.57 11.63
CA GLN A 259 15.41 -31.44 10.83
C GLN A 259 16.92 -31.53 10.52
N ASP A 260 17.30 -31.38 9.26
CA ASP A 260 18.69 -31.32 8.81
C ASP A 260 19.11 -29.86 8.64
N ILE A 261 19.62 -29.28 9.73
CA ILE A 261 19.98 -27.85 9.81
C ILE A 261 21.10 -27.51 8.82
N ALA A 262 22.10 -28.39 8.67
CA ALA A 262 23.23 -28.16 7.79
C ALA A 262 22.79 -28.10 6.32
N LYS A 263 22.03 -29.11 5.88
CA LYS A 263 21.49 -29.15 4.52
C LYS A 263 20.51 -28.01 4.26
N LEU A 264 19.73 -27.61 5.25
CA LEU A 264 18.85 -26.45 5.13
C LEU A 264 19.60 -25.13 4.95
N ALA A 265 20.68 -24.94 5.70
CA ALA A 265 21.52 -23.74 5.57
C ALA A 265 22.09 -23.64 4.15
N ASP A 266 22.63 -24.74 3.62
CA ASP A 266 23.14 -24.80 2.24
C ASP A 266 22.04 -24.46 1.21
N LEU A 267 20.87 -25.07 1.34
CA LEU A 267 19.75 -24.84 0.43
C LEU A 267 19.22 -23.40 0.53
N TYR A 268 19.10 -22.83 1.73
CA TYR A 268 18.65 -21.45 1.91
C TYR A 268 19.67 -20.45 1.38
N GLN A 269 20.96 -20.71 1.53
CA GLN A 269 22.01 -19.91 0.91
C GLN A 269 21.94 -19.99 -0.62
N GLN A 270 21.88 -21.21 -1.18
CA GLN A 270 21.84 -21.45 -2.62
C GLN A 270 20.65 -20.76 -3.31
N TYR A 271 19.48 -20.80 -2.70
CA TYR A 271 18.25 -20.22 -3.26
C TYR A 271 17.96 -18.79 -2.76
N GLY A 272 18.88 -18.17 -2.02
CA GLY A 272 18.76 -16.76 -1.62
C GLY A 272 17.70 -16.48 -0.56
N PHE A 273 17.36 -17.47 0.28
CA PHE A 273 16.44 -17.34 1.42
C PHE A 273 17.16 -16.82 2.67
N SER A 274 17.79 -15.64 2.56
CA SER A 274 18.63 -15.04 3.61
C SER A 274 17.93 -14.87 4.95
N MET A 275 16.63 -14.54 4.96
CA MET A 275 15.84 -14.41 6.20
C MET A 275 15.75 -15.75 6.95
N TRP A 276 15.47 -16.85 6.25
CA TRP A 276 15.36 -18.17 6.88
C TRP A 276 16.73 -18.76 7.22
N LEU A 277 17.76 -18.42 6.45
CA LEU A 277 19.15 -18.74 6.78
C LEU A 277 19.56 -18.11 8.12
N LYS A 278 19.26 -16.82 8.32
CA LYS A 278 19.48 -16.12 9.60
C LYS A 278 18.69 -16.77 10.75
N GLN A 279 17.43 -17.15 10.51
CA GLN A 279 16.61 -17.85 11.51
C GLN A 279 17.18 -19.21 11.93
N LEU A 280 17.81 -19.97 11.03
CA LEU A 280 18.48 -21.23 11.38
C LEU A 280 19.69 -20.99 12.30
N GLY A 281 20.44 -19.91 12.08
CA GLY A 281 21.58 -19.53 12.92
C GLY A 281 21.20 -19.28 14.38
N ASN A 282 20.00 -18.74 14.63
CA ASN A 282 19.50 -18.49 15.98
C ASN A 282 18.98 -19.76 16.69
N VAL A 283 18.57 -20.81 15.94
CA VAL A 283 18.05 -22.07 16.51
C VAL A 283 19.19 -22.99 16.96
N SER A 284 20.36 -22.93 16.32
CA SER A 284 21.54 -23.74 16.68
C SER A 284 22.14 -23.42 18.07
N MET A 285 21.74 -22.33 18.71
CA MET A 285 22.22 -21.94 20.06
C MET A 285 21.42 -22.59 21.21
N LEU A 286 20.27 -23.23 20.91
CA LEU A 286 19.35 -23.72 21.95
C LEU A 286 19.35 -25.25 22.14
N ASP A 287 19.91 -26.03 21.21
CA ASP A 287 19.93 -27.50 21.30
C ASP A 287 21.30 -28.06 20.90
N GLN A 288 22.29 -28.02 21.82
CA GLN A 288 23.42 -28.97 21.88
C GLN A 288 24.33 -28.69 23.09
N GLU A 289 23.94 -29.19 24.27
CA GLU A 289 24.92 -29.53 25.29
C GLU A 289 25.57 -30.89 24.94
N GLY A 290 26.82 -30.85 24.50
CA GLY A 290 27.76 -31.98 24.58
C GLY A 290 28.20 -32.62 23.26
N ALA A 291 29.35 -32.20 22.72
CA ALA A 291 30.52 -33.04 22.42
C ALA A 291 31.57 -32.28 21.55
N GLN A 292 32.75 -32.13 22.14
CA GLN A 292 34.10 -31.82 21.63
C GLN A 292 34.35 -31.44 20.15
N ALA A 293 34.79 -30.18 20.00
CA ALA A 293 36.01 -29.71 19.32
C ALA A 293 36.39 -30.25 17.93
N ILE A 294 36.08 -29.46 16.90
CA ILE A 294 36.94 -29.30 15.72
C ILE A 294 37.04 -27.80 15.43
N GLU A 295 38.26 -27.27 15.51
CA GLU A 295 38.62 -25.89 15.16
C GLU A 295 38.39 -25.64 13.67
N VAL A 296 37.39 -24.82 13.33
CA VAL A 296 37.30 -24.18 12.01
C VAL A 296 36.95 -22.71 12.24
N ALA A 297 37.95 -21.87 11.93
CA ALA A 297 38.01 -20.42 11.93
C ALA A 297 36.68 -19.66 12.09
N GLU A 298 36.57 -18.99 13.24
CA GLU A 298 35.59 -17.96 13.55
C GLU A 298 35.51 -16.92 12.42
N SER A 299 34.35 -16.85 11.76
CA SER A 299 33.83 -15.58 11.26
C SER A 299 32.49 -15.36 11.97
N THR A 300 32.57 -14.57 13.03
CA THR A 300 31.50 -14.17 13.93
C THR A 300 30.43 -13.39 13.19
N SER A 301 29.24 -13.98 13.03
CA SER A 301 28.00 -13.23 12.82
C SER A 301 27.38 -12.96 14.20
N ASN A 302 27.90 -11.93 14.88
CA ASN A 302 27.32 -11.39 16.09
C ASN A 302 25.93 -10.78 15.77
N THR A 303 24.84 -11.43 16.17
CA THR A 303 23.60 -10.69 16.45
C THR A 303 23.80 -10.05 17.82
N VAL A 304 24.37 -8.84 17.82
CA VAL A 304 24.44 -8.00 19.01
C VAL A 304 23.01 -7.62 19.38
N ASP A 305 22.57 -7.92 20.61
CA ASP A 305 21.35 -7.30 21.13
C ASP A 305 21.62 -5.79 21.23
N VAL A 306 21.02 -5.04 20.31
CA VAL A 306 21.27 -3.60 20.14
C VAL A 306 20.89 -2.79 21.37
N LEU A 307 20.15 -3.39 22.31
CA LEU A 307 19.68 -2.77 23.55
C LEU A 307 20.62 -3.02 24.74
N GLU A 308 21.54 -3.99 24.70
CA GLU A 308 22.41 -4.37 25.84
C GLU A 308 23.30 -3.21 26.35
N ASP A 309 23.68 -2.30 25.45
CA ASP A 309 24.50 -1.12 25.77
C ASP A 309 23.72 0.01 26.46
N TYR A 310 22.41 -0.16 26.68
CA TYR A 310 21.51 0.88 27.18
C TYR A 310 20.89 0.51 28.52
N SER A 311 20.96 1.43 29.49
CA SER A 311 20.22 1.29 30.75
C SER A 311 18.81 1.83 30.58
N GLN A 312 17.79 1.07 30.99
CA GLN A 312 16.39 1.50 30.95
C GLN A 312 15.90 1.79 32.37
N THR A 313 15.17 2.89 32.57
CA THR A 313 14.67 3.29 33.90
C THR A 313 13.22 3.74 33.85
N LEU A 314 12.37 3.07 34.61
CA LEU A 314 11.00 3.50 34.89
C LEU A 314 11.02 4.51 36.05
N VAL A 315 10.55 5.74 35.81
CA VAL A 315 10.63 6.85 36.76
C VAL A 315 9.28 7.09 37.43
N LEU A 316 9.08 6.58 38.64
CA LEU A 316 7.84 6.75 39.42
C LEU A 316 7.97 7.72 40.61
N ASP A 317 9.19 8.15 40.94
CA ASP A 317 9.47 9.01 42.08
C ASP A 317 10.23 10.29 41.69
N LEU A 318 10.21 11.26 42.60
CA LEU A 318 10.81 12.58 42.39
C LEU A 318 12.34 12.54 42.32
N ASP A 319 12.99 11.58 42.98
CA ASP A 319 14.46 11.52 43.01
C ASP A 319 15.00 11.03 41.67
N GLY A 320 14.39 9.99 41.11
CA GLY A 320 14.66 9.52 39.74
C GLY A 320 14.36 10.61 38.72
N PHE A 321 13.23 11.31 38.86
CA PHE A 321 12.85 12.41 37.97
C PHE A 321 13.85 13.58 38.01
N ASN A 322 14.22 14.05 39.20
CA ASN A 322 15.19 15.14 39.35
C ASN A 322 16.58 14.77 38.82
N THR A 323 16.97 13.49 38.97
CA THR A 323 18.22 12.96 38.41
C THR A 323 18.20 13.02 36.87
N MET A 324 17.13 12.52 36.25
CA MET A 324 16.93 12.59 34.81
C MET A 324 16.93 14.04 34.30
N VAL A 325 16.13 14.92 34.91
CA VAL A 325 16.03 16.35 34.56
C VAL A 325 17.40 17.05 34.62
N SER A 326 18.21 16.74 35.63
CA SER A 326 19.56 17.30 35.76
C SER A 326 20.46 16.87 34.60
N ARG A 327 20.40 15.60 34.19
CA ARG A 327 21.14 15.09 33.03
C ARG A 327 20.71 15.79 31.73
N LEU A 328 19.40 15.91 31.50
CA LEU A 328 18.85 16.58 30.32
C LEU A 328 19.35 18.04 30.22
N LYS A 329 19.32 18.81 31.32
CA LYS A 329 19.81 20.20 31.37
C LYS A 329 21.29 20.36 31.05
N THR A 330 22.12 19.38 31.41
CA THR A 330 23.57 19.42 31.15
C THR A 330 23.97 18.82 29.80
N SER A 331 23.05 18.14 29.13
CA SER A 331 23.31 17.49 27.85
C SER A 331 23.39 18.51 26.71
N LYS A 332 24.18 18.21 25.69
CA LYS A 332 24.16 19.00 24.43
C LYS A 332 22.95 18.63 23.56
N ARG A 333 22.55 17.36 23.61
CA ARG A 333 21.39 16.81 22.89
C ARG A 333 20.87 15.57 23.61
N PHE A 334 19.60 15.26 23.38
CA PHE A 334 18.96 14.01 23.82
C PHE A 334 17.95 13.54 22.77
N VAL A 335 17.59 12.25 22.80
CA VAL A 335 16.44 11.73 22.05
C VAL A 335 15.19 11.85 22.90
N PHE A 336 14.08 12.18 22.26
CA PHE A 336 12.81 12.50 22.89
C PHE A 336 11.66 11.88 22.11
N ASP A 337 10.67 11.39 22.84
CA ASP A 337 9.41 10.88 22.33
C ASP A 337 8.28 11.04 23.36
N LEU A 338 7.03 10.99 22.90
CA LEU A 338 5.82 11.06 23.72
C LEU A 338 4.88 9.90 23.47
N GLU A 339 4.47 9.27 24.56
CA GLU A 339 3.36 8.33 24.55
C GLU A 339 2.03 9.05 24.80
N THR A 340 1.02 8.75 23.98
CA THR A 340 -0.22 9.55 23.91
C THR A 340 -1.50 8.71 23.76
N THR A 341 -2.65 9.34 23.98
CA THR A 341 -3.95 8.66 23.95
C THR A 341 -4.54 8.44 22.56
N SER A 342 -4.08 9.15 21.53
CA SER A 342 -4.68 9.15 20.18
C SER A 342 -3.68 9.65 19.14
N LEU A 343 -3.82 9.24 17.88
CA LEU A 343 -3.08 9.80 16.75
C LEU A 343 -3.63 11.17 16.29
N ASP A 344 -4.80 11.58 16.76
CA ASP A 344 -5.34 12.91 16.53
C ASP A 344 -4.60 13.93 17.41
N TYR A 345 -3.58 14.55 16.84
CA TYR A 345 -2.66 15.44 17.54
C TYR A 345 -3.31 16.68 18.15
N MET A 346 -4.51 17.09 17.70
CA MET A 346 -5.22 18.25 18.28
C MET A 346 -5.88 17.90 19.62
N ASN A 347 -6.29 16.65 19.80
CA ASN A 347 -7.09 16.18 20.94
C ASN A 347 -6.36 15.15 21.81
N ALA A 348 -5.21 14.66 21.36
CA ALA A 348 -4.39 13.72 22.10
C ALA A 348 -3.80 14.34 23.37
N THR A 349 -3.69 13.51 24.42
CA THR A 349 -3.12 13.87 25.71
C THR A 349 -1.90 13.04 26.02
N ILE A 350 -0.93 13.62 26.73
CA ILE A 350 0.31 12.94 27.13
C ILE A 350 0.00 11.89 28.19
N VAL A 351 0.48 10.67 27.95
CA VAL A 351 0.42 9.52 28.87
C VAL A 351 1.78 9.28 29.53
N GLY A 352 2.86 9.46 28.79
CA GLY A 352 4.21 9.28 29.30
C GLY A 352 5.24 10.08 28.51
N TRP A 353 6.34 10.41 29.17
CA TRP A 353 7.49 11.08 28.56
C TRP A 353 8.63 10.10 28.39
N VAL A 354 9.26 10.10 27.23
CA VAL A 354 10.37 9.20 26.94
C VAL A 354 11.60 10.01 26.57
N PHE A 355 12.73 9.66 27.19
CA PHE A 355 14.00 10.32 26.91
C PHE A 355 15.12 9.29 26.80
N LEU A 356 16.07 9.56 25.92
CA LEU A 356 17.40 8.95 25.97
C LEU A 356 18.45 10.04 26.06
N VAL A 357 19.26 9.97 27.12
CA VAL A 357 20.42 10.83 27.30
C VAL A 357 21.65 9.96 27.59
N ASP A 358 22.71 10.19 26.83
CA ASP A 358 23.89 9.33 26.76
C ASP A 358 23.54 7.88 26.35
N LYS A 359 23.45 6.97 27.32
CA LYS A 359 23.02 5.57 27.16
C LYS A 359 21.91 5.18 28.14
N GLY A 360 21.31 6.17 28.82
CA GLY A 360 20.21 5.95 29.75
C GLY A 360 18.88 6.36 29.15
N SER A 361 17.99 5.40 28.92
CA SER A 361 16.61 5.65 28.54
C SER A 361 15.70 5.72 29.78
N PHE A 362 14.74 6.62 29.74
CA PHE A 362 13.84 6.94 30.84
C PHE A 362 12.41 6.98 30.34
N TYR A 363 11.53 6.26 31.03
CA TYR A 363 10.09 6.39 30.86
C TYR A 363 9.46 7.03 32.10
N VAL A 364 8.77 8.14 31.90
CA VAL A 364 8.09 8.91 32.97
C VAL A 364 6.58 8.84 32.74
N PRO A 365 5.87 7.84 33.28
CA PRO A 365 4.42 7.74 33.16
C PRO A 365 3.73 8.82 34.01
N VAL A 366 2.74 9.48 33.42
CA VAL A 366 1.97 10.58 34.03
C VAL A 366 0.46 10.47 33.82
N GLY A 367 0.01 9.54 32.97
CA GLY A 367 -1.38 9.46 32.52
C GLY A 367 -1.91 8.04 32.31
N HIS A 368 -1.28 7.00 32.85
CA HIS A 368 -1.88 5.66 32.85
C HIS A 368 -3.02 5.58 33.88
N ASP A 369 -4.19 5.10 33.46
CA ASP A 369 -5.43 5.08 34.23
C ASP A 369 -6.20 3.75 34.10
N TYR A 370 -5.49 2.66 33.80
CA TYR A 370 -6.02 1.30 33.89
C TYR A 370 -6.29 0.91 35.37
N LEU A 371 -7.08 -0.15 35.56
CA LEU A 371 -7.39 -0.67 36.89
C LEU A 371 -6.10 -1.09 37.61
N ASP A 372 -5.90 -0.61 38.83
CA ASP A 372 -4.70 -0.86 39.65
C ASP A 372 -3.39 -0.25 39.10
N ALA A 373 -3.48 0.78 38.25
CA ALA A 373 -2.32 1.54 37.81
C ALA A 373 -1.49 2.05 39.01
N PRO A 374 -0.16 1.82 39.04
CA PRO A 374 0.71 2.31 40.10
C PRO A 374 0.66 3.83 40.24
N LYS A 375 1.05 4.32 41.43
CA LYS A 375 1.18 5.76 41.67
C LYS A 375 2.23 6.34 40.72
N GLN A 376 1.81 7.36 39.97
CA GLN A 376 2.64 8.09 39.01
C GLN A 376 2.97 9.50 39.53
N LEU A 377 3.87 10.18 38.83
CA LEU A 377 4.22 11.57 39.13
C LEU A 377 3.08 12.52 38.73
N ASP A 378 2.97 13.65 39.43
CA ASP A 378 1.98 14.67 39.08
C ASP A 378 2.28 15.28 37.71
N PHE A 379 1.32 15.17 36.80
CA PHE A 379 1.45 15.64 35.41
C PHE A 379 1.91 17.10 35.33
N LYS A 380 1.30 18.01 36.12
CA LYS A 380 1.61 19.45 36.05
C LYS A 380 3.01 19.73 36.58
N ALA A 381 3.42 19.07 37.66
CA ALA A 381 4.76 19.20 38.22
C ALA A 381 5.83 18.74 37.22
N VAL A 382 5.61 17.60 36.55
CA VAL A 382 6.51 17.08 35.49
C VAL A 382 6.58 18.06 34.32
N LEU A 383 5.43 18.46 33.78
CA LEU A 383 5.31 19.40 32.67
C LEU A 383 6.06 20.71 32.93
N ASN A 384 5.86 21.31 34.12
CA ASN A 384 6.50 22.59 34.49
C ASN A 384 8.02 22.50 34.55
N GLN A 385 8.59 21.35 34.92
CA GLN A 385 10.04 21.17 34.97
C GLN A 385 10.65 20.85 33.61
N LEU A 386 9.92 20.14 32.74
CA LEU A 386 10.38 19.79 31.39
C LEU A 386 10.23 20.94 30.39
N LYS A 387 9.19 21.78 30.54
CA LYS A 387 8.93 22.94 29.67
C LYS A 387 10.18 23.78 29.36
N PRO A 388 10.94 24.30 30.33
CA PRO A 388 12.11 25.13 30.02
C PRO A 388 13.22 24.38 29.27
N ILE A 389 13.29 23.05 29.37
CA ILE A 389 14.28 22.23 28.64
C ILE A 389 13.84 22.05 27.18
N LEU A 390 12.55 21.78 26.96
CA LEU A 390 11.98 21.58 25.64
C LEU A 390 11.95 22.88 24.82
N GLU A 391 11.78 24.03 25.49
CA GLU A 391 11.82 25.38 24.87
C GLU A 391 13.25 25.94 24.71
N ASP A 392 14.29 25.26 25.22
CA ASP A 392 15.68 25.71 25.09
C ASP A 392 16.26 25.38 23.72
N VAL A 393 16.56 26.41 22.92
CA VAL A 393 17.18 26.26 21.58
C VAL A 393 18.61 25.69 21.66
N SER A 394 19.31 25.86 22.79
CA SER A 394 20.71 25.44 22.95
C SER A 394 20.88 23.94 23.19
N ILE A 395 19.80 23.24 23.55
CA ILE A 395 19.79 21.80 23.77
C ILE A 395 19.13 21.12 22.56
N GLY A 396 19.86 20.27 21.85
CA GLY A 396 19.39 19.55 20.66
C GLY A 396 18.37 18.46 21.00
N LYS A 397 17.27 18.40 20.26
CA LYS A 397 16.26 17.33 20.34
C LYS A 397 16.34 16.49 19.08
N VAL A 398 16.45 15.18 19.29
CA VAL A 398 16.42 14.16 18.24
C VAL A 398 15.16 13.32 18.46
N GLY A 399 14.49 12.91 17.39
CA GLY A 399 13.32 12.06 17.49
C GLY A 399 12.94 11.46 16.16
N GLN A 400 11.86 10.69 16.16
CA GLN A 400 11.22 10.13 14.97
C GLN A 400 9.88 10.86 14.77
N ASN A 401 9.72 11.63 13.68
CA ASN A 401 8.50 12.39 13.44
C ASN A 401 8.16 13.42 14.53
N LEU A 402 9.14 14.25 14.91
CA LEU A 402 9.03 15.28 15.95
C LEU A 402 7.95 16.33 15.69
N LYS A 403 7.43 16.41 14.46
CA LYS A 403 6.25 17.23 14.15
C LYS A 403 5.05 16.80 15.01
N TYR A 404 4.87 15.49 15.21
CA TYR A 404 3.80 14.96 16.04
C TYR A 404 3.98 15.39 17.49
N ASP A 405 5.14 15.14 18.09
CA ASP A 405 5.44 15.53 19.46
C ASP A 405 5.28 17.04 19.68
N ALA A 406 5.72 17.84 18.70
CA ALA A 406 5.56 19.29 18.76
C ALA A 406 4.08 19.73 18.77
N HIS A 407 3.18 19.04 18.07
CA HIS A 407 1.74 19.30 18.16
C HIS A 407 1.19 18.98 19.55
N ILE A 408 1.57 17.83 20.11
CA ILE A 408 1.13 17.41 21.44
C ILE A 408 1.59 18.43 22.48
N LEU A 409 2.86 18.84 22.43
CA LEU A 409 3.42 19.87 23.32
C LEU A 409 2.71 21.22 23.18
N ALA A 410 2.34 21.60 21.96
CA ALA A 410 1.62 22.85 21.71
C ALA A 410 0.21 22.86 22.33
N ASN A 411 -0.43 21.70 22.57
CA ASN A 411 -1.69 21.62 23.33
C ASN A 411 -1.52 22.05 24.79
N TYR A 412 -0.29 21.97 25.31
CA TYR A 412 0.09 22.39 26.66
C TYR A 412 0.86 23.71 26.67
N GLN A 413 0.78 24.50 25.58
CA GLN A 413 1.47 25.79 25.44
C GLN A 413 3.00 25.65 25.61
N ILE A 414 3.58 24.57 25.09
CA ILE A 414 5.03 24.36 25.01
C ILE A 414 5.42 24.45 23.54
N ASP A 415 6.33 25.36 23.22
CA ASP A 415 6.91 25.47 21.87
C ASP A 415 8.18 24.62 21.78
N LEU A 416 8.14 23.49 21.08
CA LEU A 416 9.32 22.63 20.95
C LEU A 416 10.43 23.34 20.18
N GLN A 417 11.54 23.63 20.87
CA GLN A 417 12.70 24.32 20.32
C GLN A 417 13.92 23.40 20.28
N GLY A 418 14.90 23.77 19.44
CA GLY A 418 16.15 23.02 19.34
C GLY A 418 16.01 21.65 18.65
N ILE A 419 15.02 21.45 17.76
CA ILE A 419 14.95 20.25 16.90
C ILE A 419 16.24 20.19 16.08
N SER A 420 17.13 19.27 16.46
CA SER A 420 18.43 19.11 15.84
C SER A 420 18.43 18.00 14.80
N ASP A 421 17.56 16.99 14.96
CA ASP A 421 17.41 15.90 13.99
C ASP A 421 16.03 15.24 14.03
N ASP A 422 15.61 14.68 12.90
CA ASP A 422 14.44 13.82 12.77
C ASP A 422 14.76 12.62 11.86
N THR A 423 14.71 11.39 12.39
CA THR A 423 15.11 10.17 11.67
C THR A 423 14.23 9.85 10.47
N MET A 424 12.92 10.14 10.55
CA MET A 424 11.98 9.95 9.43
C MET A 424 12.37 10.86 8.27
N VAL A 425 12.56 12.15 8.56
CA VAL A 425 12.89 13.16 7.55
C VAL A 425 14.29 12.93 6.98
N LYS A 426 15.25 12.54 7.80
CA LYS A 426 16.62 12.24 7.39
C LYS A 426 16.69 11.03 6.46
N SER A 427 16.04 9.92 6.82
CA SER A 427 15.95 8.74 5.96
C SER A 427 15.28 9.06 4.63
N TYR A 428 14.23 9.87 4.65
CA TYR A 428 13.54 10.30 3.44
C TYR A 428 14.43 11.14 2.50
N CYS A 429 15.22 12.07 3.06
CA CYS A 429 16.18 12.86 2.28
C CYS A 429 17.26 12.00 1.65
N LEU A 430 17.70 10.96 2.37
CA LEU A 430 18.70 10.02 1.90
C LEU A 430 18.18 9.17 0.74
N ASN A 431 17.00 8.55 0.89
CA ASN A 431 16.37 7.78 -0.17
C ASN A 431 14.84 7.64 0.03
N SER A 432 14.06 8.47 -0.68
CA SER A 432 12.59 8.54 -0.59
C SER A 432 11.84 7.28 -1.04
N VAL A 433 12.54 6.27 -1.59
CA VAL A 433 11.93 5.03 -2.11
C VAL A 433 12.61 3.77 -1.58
N ALA A 434 13.51 3.88 -0.59
CA ALA A 434 14.20 2.73 0.00
C ALA A 434 13.23 1.78 0.71
N THR A 435 12.45 2.36 1.61
CA THR A 435 11.46 1.68 2.45
C THR A 435 10.38 2.70 2.86
N ARG A 436 9.42 2.31 3.68
CA ARG A 436 8.58 3.28 4.38
C ARG A 436 9.40 3.90 5.52
N HIS A 437 9.16 5.18 5.81
CA HIS A 437 9.97 5.92 6.78
C HIS A 437 9.39 5.92 8.20
N ASN A 438 8.54 4.94 8.55
CA ASN A 438 8.17 4.72 9.96
C ASN A 438 9.28 3.94 10.68
N MET A 439 9.34 4.02 12.01
CA MET A 439 10.44 3.47 12.79
C MET A 439 10.62 1.97 12.59
N ASP A 440 9.52 1.20 12.56
CA ASP A 440 9.56 -0.25 12.38
C ASP A 440 10.26 -0.64 11.07
N ASP A 441 9.80 -0.07 9.96
CA ASP A 441 10.35 -0.34 8.62
C ASP A 441 11.80 0.19 8.48
N LEU A 442 12.16 1.27 9.20
CA LEU A 442 13.54 1.79 9.25
C LEU A 442 14.47 0.90 10.08
N SER A 443 14.01 0.44 11.24
CA SER A 443 14.76 -0.44 12.14
C SER A 443 15.08 -1.78 11.45
N GLU A 444 14.09 -2.37 10.78
CA GLU A 444 14.31 -3.60 10.02
C GLU A 444 15.30 -3.37 8.87
N TYR A 445 15.19 -2.25 8.15
CA TYR A 445 16.03 -1.95 7.00
C TYR A 445 17.49 -1.60 7.36
N TYR A 446 17.69 -0.70 8.31
CA TYR A 446 19.02 -0.15 8.64
C TYR A 446 19.73 -0.88 9.78
N LEU A 447 18.97 -1.40 10.75
CA LEU A 447 19.53 -2.04 11.95
C LEU A 447 19.38 -3.56 11.93
N ASN A 448 18.56 -4.10 11.02
CA ASN A 448 18.16 -5.52 11.03
C ASN A 448 17.59 -5.94 12.40
N HIS A 449 16.86 -5.01 13.05
CA HIS A 449 16.20 -5.17 14.35
C HIS A 449 14.68 -5.04 14.21
N GLN A 450 13.94 -5.95 14.83
CA GLN A 450 12.47 -5.89 14.87
C GLN A 450 12.02 -5.20 16.15
N THR A 451 11.36 -4.06 16.01
CA THR A 451 10.78 -3.29 17.12
C THR A 451 9.55 -3.98 17.70
N ILE A 452 9.21 -3.62 18.93
CA ILE A 452 7.92 -3.89 19.56
C ILE A 452 6.87 -3.06 18.82
N HIS A 453 6.04 -3.72 18.02
CA HIS A 453 5.01 -3.00 17.29
C HIS A 453 3.93 -2.44 18.23
N PHE A 454 3.55 -1.18 18.02
CA PHE A 454 2.44 -0.53 18.74
C PHE A 454 1.18 -1.40 18.84
N ALA A 455 0.83 -2.08 17.75
CA ALA A 455 -0.38 -2.91 17.68
C ALA A 455 -0.30 -4.21 18.50
N ASP A 456 0.89 -4.61 18.93
CA ASP A 456 1.10 -5.74 19.85
C ASP A 456 0.95 -5.28 21.32
N VAL A 457 1.17 -3.98 21.58
CA VAL A 457 0.96 -3.33 22.88
C VAL A 457 -0.50 -2.93 23.09
N VAL A 458 -1.12 -2.25 22.13
CA VAL A 458 -2.48 -1.72 22.28
C VAL A 458 -3.57 -2.57 21.60
N GLY A 459 -3.20 -3.64 20.90
CA GLY A 459 -4.12 -4.46 20.12
C GLY A 459 -4.56 -3.82 18.79
N LYS A 460 -5.60 -4.40 18.16
CA LYS A 460 -6.03 -4.05 16.79
C LYS A 460 -7.54 -3.88 16.65
N GLY A 461 -7.97 -2.98 15.76
CA GLY A 461 -9.36 -2.81 15.35
C GLY A 461 -10.25 -2.26 16.47
N LYS A 462 -11.52 -2.68 16.53
CA LYS A 462 -12.49 -2.16 17.52
C LYS A 462 -12.15 -2.48 18.98
N LYS A 463 -11.21 -3.40 19.23
CA LYS A 463 -10.73 -3.78 20.57
C LYS A 463 -9.40 -3.11 20.94
N GLN A 464 -8.85 -2.28 20.04
CA GLN A 464 -7.65 -1.53 20.31
C GLN A 464 -7.90 -0.59 21.49
N ILE A 465 -7.04 -0.66 22.50
CA ILE A 465 -7.05 0.25 23.64
C ILE A 465 -6.21 1.50 23.34
N THR A 466 -6.33 2.53 24.16
CA THR A 466 -5.46 3.71 24.12
C THR A 466 -4.26 3.51 25.04
N PHE A 467 -3.15 4.22 24.84
CA PHE A 467 -1.90 3.93 25.55
C PHE A 467 -2.00 4.08 27.08
N ASN A 468 -2.86 4.99 27.57
CA ASN A 468 -3.17 5.15 28.99
C ASN A 468 -3.76 3.88 29.66
N GLN A 469 -4.30 2.96 28.87
CA GLN A 469 -4.89 1.70 29.34
C GLN A 469 -3.90 0.52 29.29
N VAL A 470 -2.69 0.72 28.75
CA VAL A 470 -1.62 -0.29 28.72
C VAL A 470 -0.99 -0.36 30.11
N ASP A 471 -0.70 -1.55 30.61
CA ASP A 471 0.02 -1.71 31.88
C ASP A 471 1.47 -1.25 31.78
N LEU A 472 2.04 -0.75 32.89
CA LEU A 472 3.40 -0.23 32.89
C LEU A 472 4.47 -1.30 32.58
N GLU A 473 4.22 -2.60 32.83
CA GLU A 473 5.17 -3.67 32.51
C GLU A 473 5.32 -3.85 30.99
N THR A 474 4.26 -3.58 30.24
CA THR A 474 4.24 -3.62 28.77
C THR A 474 4.63 -2.28 28.15
N ALA A 475 4.15 -1.17 28.71
CA ALA A 475 4.40 0.17 28.17
C ALA A 475 5.88 0.59 28.29
N PHE A 476 6.52 0.27 29.42
CA PHE A 476 7.88 0.71 29.72
C PHE A 476 8.93 0.19 28.71
N PRO A 477 9.02 -1.11 28.40
CA PRO A 477 9.99 -1.61 27.43
C PRO A 477 9.76 -1.06 26.03
N CYS A 478 8.50 -0.92 25.61
CA CYS A 478 8.12 -0.35 24.31
C CYS A 478 8.62 1.10 24.20
N ALA A 479 8.23 1.96 25.14
CA ALA A 479 8.64 3.36 25.13
C ALA A 479 10.16 3.51 25.16
N CYS A 480 10.85 2.77 26.03
CA CYS A 480 12.31 2.83 26.11
C CYS A 480 13.01 2.33 24.84
N GLU A 481 12.45 1.35 24.13
CA GLU A 481 12.97 0.87 22.86
C GLU A 481 12.91 1.98 21.79
N ASP A 482 11.80 2.71 21.68
CA ASP A 482 11.58 3.73 20.64
C ASP A 482 12.70 4.78 20.61
N VAL A 483 13.08 5.32 21.77
CA VAL A 483 14.17 6.32 21.87
C VAL A 483 15.56 5.71 21.65
N ILE A 484 15.76 4.43 21.99
CA ILE A 484 17.03 3.71 21.74
C ILE A 484 17.21 3.44 20.25
N VAL A 485 16.17 2.89 19.62
CA VAL A 485 16.15 2.60 18.17
C VAL A 485 16.29 3.91 17.39
N THR A 486 15.64 4.98 17.82
CA THR A 486 15.81 6.30 17.21
C THR A 486 17.26 6.80 17.28
N ASP A 487 17.98 6.64 18.40
CA ASP A 487 19.42 6.98 18.47
C ASP A 487 20.27 6.15 17.52
N LEU A 488 20.04 4.83 17.49
CA LEU A 488 20.75 3.89 16.62
C LEU A 488 20.53 4.26 15.14
N LEU A 489 19.28 4.48 14.75
CA LEU A 489 18.91 4.95 13.41
C LEU A 489 19.58 6.28 13.10
N ASN A 490 19.52 7.25 14.02
CA ASN A 490 20.10 8.57 13.80
C ASN A 490 21.61 8.50 13.53
N ARG A 491 22.34 7.65 14.25
CA ARG A 491 23.78 7.43 14.04
C ARG A 491 24.09 6.82 12.67
N VAL A 492 23.38 5.76 12.27
CA VAL A 492 23.55 5.14 10.95
C VAL A 492 23.23 6.13 9.83
N LEU A 493 22.09 6.83 9.95
CA LEU A 493 21.66 7.80 8.95
C LEU A 493 22.59 9.02 8.86
N ASP A 494 23.20 9.46 9.98
CA ASP A 494 24.23 10.51 9.99
C ASP A 494 25.44 10.09 9.15
N GLU A 495 25.92 8.86 9.32
CA GLU A 495 27.06 8.33 8.58
C GLU A 495 26.74 8.17 7.09
N GLU A 496 25.54 7.71 6.73
CA GLU A 496 25.15 7.55 5.33
C GLU A 496 24.93 8.89 4.62
N ILE A 497 24.21 9.84 5.25
CA ILE A 497 23.92 11.12 4.60
C ILE A 497 25.16 12.02 4.49
N ALA A 498 26.12 11.90 5.42
CA ALA A 498 27.37 12.68 5.40
C ALA A 498 28.19 12.46 4.12
N GLN A 499 28.01 11.34 3.43
CA GLN A 499 28.66 11.04 2.15
C GLN A 499 28.17 11.96 1.02
N TYR A 500 27.06 12.68 1.22
CA TYR A 500 26.40 13.48 0.20
C TYR A 500 26.16 14.93 0.68
N PRO A 501 27.16 15.83 0.56
CA PRO A 501 27.08 17.20 1.07
C PRO A 501 25.88 18.02 0.58
N LYS A 502 25.37 17.76 -0.64
CA LYS A 502 24.15 18.40 -1.14
C LYS A 502 22.90 17.94 -0.37
N LEU A 503 22.78 16.65 -0.07
CA LEU A 503 21.66 16.11 0.71
C LEU A 503 21.71 16.59 2.15
N VAL A 504 22.89 16.67 2.76
CA VAL A 504 23.07 17.27 4.10
C VAL A 504 22.52 18.70 4.11
N LYS A 505 22.90 19.53 3.13
CA LYS A 505 22.40 20.91 3.02
C LYS A 505 20.89 20.97 2.80
N LEU A 506 20.35 20.10 1.95
CA LEU A 506 18.91 20.02 1.72
C LEU A 506 18.15 19.61 2.99
N TYR A 507 18.62 18.59 3.69
CA TYR A 507 18.03 18.15 4.95
C TYR A 507 18.05 19.27 6.00
N GLN A 508 19.21 19.88 6.24
CA GLN A 508 19.40 20.90 7.29
C GLN A 508 18.72 22.22 6.98
N ASN A 509 18.71 22.67 5.73
CA ASN A 509 18.25 24.03 5.38
C ASN A 509 16.82 24.05 4.82
N LEU A 510 16.29 22.90 4.40
CA LEU A 510 14.96 22.81 3.79
C LEU A 510 14.04 21.92 4.61
N GLU A 511 14.37 20.65 4.81
CA GLU A 511 13.39 19.66 5.30
C GLU A 511 13.23 19.69 6.82
N LEU A 512 14.32 19.78 7.58
CA LEU A 512 14.28 19.83 9.04
C LEU A 512 13.61 21.11 9.56
N PRO A 513 13.92 22.32 9.04
CA PRO A 513 13.24 23.55 9.48
C PRO A 513 11.75 23.60 9.07
N LEU A 514 11.38 22.90 7.99
CA LEU A 514 9.99 22.87 7.51
C LEU A 514 9.04 22.20 8.50
N ILE A 515 9.54 21.34 9.41
CA ILE A 515 8.75 20.74 10.49
C ILE A 515 7.95 21.82 11.25
N LYS A 516 8.61 22.93 11.62
CA LYS A 516 7.95 24.03 12.35
C LYS A 516 6.92 24.76 11.50
N VAL A 517 7.21 24.96 10.22
CA VAL A 517 6.24 25.61 9.31
C VAL A 517 4.97 24.77 9.18
N LEU A 518 5.13 23.44 9.02
CA LEU A 518 3.99 22.52 8.94
C LEU A 518 3.23 22.46 10.25
N LEU A 519 3.92 22.42 11.40
CA LEU A 519 3.29 22.53 12.72
C LEU A 519 2.37 23.75 12.79
N HIS A 520 2.88 24.95 12.48
CA HIS A 520 2.08 26.17 12.53
C HIS A 520 0.92 26.17 11.52
N MET A 521 1.16 25.77 10.28
CA MET A 521 0.12 25.72 9.25
C MET A 521 -1.00 24.74 9.61
N GLU A 522 -0.64 23.54 10.10
CA GLU A 522 -1.60 22.53 10.55
C GLU A 522 -2.42 23.02 11.75
N ARG A 523 -1.78 23.65 12.74
CA ARG A 523 -2.48 24.22 13.92
C ARG A 523 -3.32 25.45 13.59
N ASN A 524 -2.97 26.23 12.58
CA ASN A 524 -3.80 27.34 12.13
C ASN A 524 -5.15 26.83 11.61
N GLY A 525 -5.13 25.74 10.84
CA GLY A 525 -6.31 25.16 10.22
C GLY A 525 -7.02 26.13 9.25
N VAL A 526 -8.10 25.66 8.65
CA VAL A 526 -8.94 26.46 7.73
C VAL A 526 -10.40 26.46 8.18
N GLU A 527 -11.07 27.59 8.06
CA GLU A 527 -12.49 27.73 8.38
C GLU A 527 -13.37 27.19 7.24
N LEU A 528 -14.49 26.57 7.61
CA LEU A 528 -15.38 25.89 6.68
C LEU A 528 -16.83 26.35 6.86
N ASP A 529 -17.47 26.80 5.78
CA ASP A 529 -18.90 27.08 5.75
C ASP A 529 -19.70 25.79 5.64
N VAL A 530 -20.07 25.23 6.80
CA VAL A 530 -20.85 24.00 6.91
C VAL A 530 -22.25 24.15 6.31
N ASN A 531 -22.82 25.36 6.33
CA ASN A 531 -24.16 25.60 5.77
C ASN A 531 -24.12 25.55 4.25
N ALA A 532 -23.10 26.16 3.63
CA ALA A 532 -22.89 26.09 2.19
C ALA A 532 -22.68 24.64 1.71
N LEU A 533 -21.89 23.86 2.45
CA LEU A 533 -21.70 22.43 2.14
C LEU A 533 -23.00 21.63 2.28
N SER A 534 -23.77 21.88 3.34
CA SER A 534 -25.05 21.19 3.57
C SER A 534 -26.07 21.51 2.47
N ALA A 535 -26.16 22.77 2.05
CA ALA A 535 -27.01 23.17 0.92
C ALA A 535 -26.58 22.48 -0.39
N GLN A 536 -25.27 22.45 -0.67
CA GLN A 536 -24.75 21.71 -1.82
C GLN A 536 -25.03 20.21 -1.73
N GLN A 537 -24.99 19.64 -0.53
CA GLN A 537 -25.27 18.23 -0.31
C GLN A 537 -26.70 17.86 -0.70
N ILE A 538 -27.67 18.70 -0.32
CA ILE A 538 -29.08 18.51 -0.68
C ILE A 538 -29.24 18.48 -2.21
N ASP A 539 -28.62 19.44 -2.91
CA ASP A 539 -28.65 19.51 -4.38
C ASP A 539 -28.05 18.24 -5.01
N ILE A 540 -26.87 17.81 -4.55
CA ILE A 540 -26.17 16.63 -5.09
C ILE A 540 -26.99 15.36 -4.84
N ILE A 541 -27.54 15.19 -3.65
CA ILE A 541 -28.39 14.02 -3.33
C ILE A 541 -29.63 13.99 -4.25
N GLN A 542 -30.22 15.15 -4.54
CA GLN A 542 -31.34 15.20 -5.48
C GLN A 542 -30.91 14.82 -6.90
N GLN A 543 -29.79 15.36 -7.41
CA GLN A 543 -29.25 14.97 -8.72
C GLN A 543 -28.92 13.47 -8.81
N MET A 544 -28.38 12.89 -7.73
CA MET A 544 -28.12 11.46 -7.65
C MET A 544 -29.40 10.64 -7.77
N LYS A 545 -30.48 11.05 -7.09
CA LYS A 545 -31.80 10.40 -7.20
C LYS A 545 -32.38 10.50 -8.60
N ASP A 546 -32.23 11.66 -9.25
CA ASP A 546 -32.73 11.88 -10.61
C ASP A 546 -31.98 11.03 -11.63
N ILE A 547 -30.64 10.97 -11.54
CA ILE A 547 -29.81 10.08 -12.38
C ILE A 547 -30.17 8.61 -12.15
N GLN A 548 -30.38 8.23 -10.89
CA GLN A 548 -30.76 6.86 -10.54
C GLN A 548 -32.13 6.50 -11.15
N ALA A 549 -33.12 7.39 -11.08
CA ALA A 549 -34.42 7.18 -11.70
C ALA A 549 -34.32 7.02 -13.23
N GLN A 550 -33.53 7.88 -13.89
CA GLN A 550 -33.27 7.78 -15.34
C GLN A 550 -32.59 6.47 -15.72
N ALA A 551 -31.61 6.02 -14.92
CA ALA A 551 -30.92 4.75 -15.16
C ALA A 551 -31.86 3.54 -14.99
N PHE A 552 -32.78 3.58 -14.02
CA PHE A 552 -33.76 2.53 -13.80
C PHE A 552 -34.80 2.47 -14.92
N GLU A 553 -35.24 3.62 -15.41
CA GLU A 553 -36.14 3.70 -16.55
C GLU A 553 -35.50 3.14 -17.82
N LEU A 554 -34.24 3.49 -18.09
CA LEU A 554 -33.51 3.03 -19.28
C LEU A 554 -33.32 1.49 -19.30
N VAL A 555 -33.11 0.88 -18.13
CA VAL A 555 -32.89 -0.57 -18.00
C VAL A 555 -34.21 -1.33 -17.78
N GLY A 556 -35.27 -0.67 -17.33
CA GLY A 556 -36.54 -1.31 -16.95
C GLY A 556 -36.47 -2.06 -15.61
N GLY A 557 -35.56 -1.68 -14.71
CA GLY A 557 -35.34 -2.39 -13.44
C GLY A 557 -34.45 -1.64 -12.46
N VAL A 558 -34.54 -2.02 -11.18
CA VAL A 558 -33.76 -1.43 -10.09
C VAL A 558 -32.44 -2.17 -9.92
N PHE A 559 -31.36 -1.41 -9.78
CA PHE A 559 -30.03 -1.94 -9.49
C PHE A 559 -29.16 -0.91 -8.76
N ASN A 560 -27.97 -1.33 -8.33
CA ASN A 560 -27.01 -0.49 -7.63
C ASN A 560 -25.95 0.03 -8.62
N LEU A 561 -25.96 1.34 -8.87
CA LEU A 561 -25.01 2.04 -9.76
C LEU A 561 -23.58 2.11 -9.22
N GLU A 562 -23.35 1.71 -7.97
CA GLU A 562 -22.01 1.60 -7.39
C GLU A 562 -21.47 0.18 -7.53
N SER A 563 -22.34 -0.83 -7.54
CA SER A 563 -21.96 -2.25 -7.58
C SER A 563 -21.32 -2.62 -8.92
N PRO A 564 -20.00 -2.91 -8.97
CA PRO A 564 -19.35 -3.31 -10.21
C PRO A 564 -19.96 -4.57 -10.80
N LYS A 565 -20.42 -5.50 -9.94
CA LYS A 565 -21.04 -6.76 -10.35
C LYS A 565 -22.39 -6.54 -11.04
N GLN A 566 -23.29 -5.74 -10.45
CA GLN A 566 -24.59 -5.50 -11.06
C GLN A 566 -24.46 -4.70 -12.37
N ILE A 567 -23.53 -3.75 -12.44
CA ILE A 567 -23.23 -3.03 -13.68
C ILE A 567 -22.66 -3.98 -14.74
N GLN A 568 -21.79 -4.93 -14.38
CA GLN A 568 -21.30 -5.94 -15.32
C GLN A 568 -22.45 -6.76 -15.91
N GLN A 569 -23.39 -7.18 -15.07
CA GLN A 569 -24.57 -7.95 -15.49
C GLN A 569 -25.41 -7.14 -16.47
N ILE A 570 -25.74 -5.90 -16.13
CA ILE A 570 -26.59 -5.04 -16.97
C ILE A 570 -25.91 -4.64 -18.27
N LEU A 571 -24.63 -4.27 -18.24
CA LEU A 571 -23.94 -3.80 -19.45
C LEU A 571 -23.59 -4.95 -20.39
N PHE A 572 -23.10 -6.08 -19.88
CA PHE A 572 -22.39 -7.07 -20.71
C PHE A 572 -23.07 -8.43 -20.82
N GLU A 573 -23.94 -8.82 -19.88
CA GLU A 573 -24.62 -10.12 -19.99
C GLU A 573 -25.72 -10.07 -21.07
N PRO A 574 -25.99 -11.20 -21.75
CA PRO A 574 -27.04 -11.28 -22.78
C PRO A 574 -28.44 -10.93 -22.26
N GLU A 575 -28.70 -11.18 -20.97
CA GLU A 575 -29.95 -10.84 -20.29
C GLU A 575 -30.09 -9.34 -19.97
N GLY A 576 -28.99 -8.58 -20.08
CA GLY A 576 -28.95 -7.12 -19.97
C GLY A 576 -28.91 -6.44 -21.34
N LEU A 577 -27.91 -5.59 -21.56
CA LEU A 577 -27.69 -4.85 -22.80
C LEU A 577 -26.77 -5.57 -23.80
N GLY A 578 -26.06 -6.62 -23.38
CA GLY A 578 -25.19 -7.42 -24.24
C GLY A 578 -24.03 -6.63 -24.89
N LEU A 579 -23.58 -5.53 -24.30
CA LEU A 579 -22.45 -4.74 -24.83
C LEU A 579 -21.16 -5.56 -24.80
N THR A 580 -20.27 -5.28 -25.75
CA THR A 580 -18.96 -5.94 -25.78
C THR A 580 -17.98 -5.25 -24.83
N PRO A 581 -17.38 -5.95 -23.85
CA PRO A 581 -16.43 -5.33 -22.93
C PRO A 581 -15.08 -5.06 -23.59
N LEU A 582 -14.65 -3.79 -23.59
CA LEU A 582 -13.40 -3.35 -24.23
C LEU A 582 -12.15 -3.44 -23.31
N LYS A 583 -12.37 -3.57 -22.00
CA LYS A 583 -11.31 -3.81 -21.00
C LYS A 583 -11.75 -4.88 -20.01
N LYS A 584 -10.78 -5.64 -19.50
CA LYS A 584 -10.99 -6.69 -18.49
C LYS A 584 -10.15 -6.41 -17.25
N THR A 585 -10.66 -6.82 -16.10
CA THR A 585 -9.93 -6.85 -14.83
C THR A 585 -8.78 -7.87 -14.91
N PRO A 586 -7.79 -7.82 -14.00
CA PRO A 586 -6.73 -8.82 -13.93
C PRO A 586 -7.23 -10.26 -13.78
N LYS A 587 -8.45 -10.44 -13.25
CA LYS A 587 -9.12 -11.74 -13.10
C LYS A 587 -9.95 -12.15 -14.33
N GLY A 588 -9.87 -11.40 -15.43
CA GLY A 588 -10.54 -11.70 -16.70
C GLY A 588 -12.00 -11.23 -16.82
N ALA A 589 -12.64 -10.80 -15.72
CA ALA A 589 -14.00 -10.27 -15.76
C ALA A 589 -14.05 -8.89 -16.47
N PRO A 590 -15.16 -8.50 -17.13
CA PRO A 590 -15.32 -7.17 -17.71
C PRO A 590 -15.01 -6.04 -16.71
N SER A 591 -14.22 -5.04 -17.09
CA SER A 591 -13.95 -3.91 -16.21
C SER A 591 -15.08 -2.89 -16.28
N THR A 592 -15.51 -2.38 -15.13
CA THR A 592 -16.47 -1.27 -15.02
C THR A 592 -15.84 -0.06 -14.32
N ASN A 593 -14.50 0.05 -14.32
CA ASN A 593 -13.83 1.27 -13.88
C ASN A 593 -14.05 2.41 -14.90
N GLU A 594 -13.76 3.65 -14.49
CA GLU A 594 -13.99 4.85 -15.30
C GLU A 594 -13.36 4.75 -16.70
N GLU A 595 -12.10 4.28 -16.78
CA GLU A 595 -11.41 4.14 -18.07
C GLU A 595 -12.03 3.08 -19.00
N ALA A 596 -12.67 2.03 -18.46
CA ALA A 596 -13.32 1.01 -19.27
C ALA A 596 -14.69 1.48 -19.74
N LEU A 597 -15.42 2.15 -18.84
CA LEU A 597 -16.73 2.72 -19.11
C LEU A 597 -16.64 3.80 -20.21
N LYS A 598 -15.69 4.73 -20.14
CA LYS A 598 -15.49 5.79 -21.16
C LYS A 598 -15.22 5.29 -22.59
N LEU A 599 -14.90 4.00 -22.77
CA LEU A 599 -14.71 3.42 -24.10
C LEU A 599 -16.02 2.93 -24.73
N LEU A 600 -17.08 2.82 -23.94
CA LEU A 600 -18.40 2.35 -24.37
C LEU A 600 -19.26 3.56 -24.73
N ASP A 601 -19.84 3.54 -25.92
CA ASP A 601 -20.78 4.56 -26.39
C ASP A 601 -22.22 4.14 -26.04
N HIS A 602 -22.70 4.54 -24.86
CA HIS A 602 -24.05 4.23 -24.41
C HIS A 602 -24.56 5.21 -23.33
N PRO A 603 -25.80 5.72 -23.39
CA PRO A 603 -26.33 6.71 -22.42
C PRO A 603 -26.28 6.25 -20.95
N LEU A 604 -26.50 4.96 -20.69
CA LEU A 604 -26.38 4.39 -19.34
C LEU A 604 -25.00 4.59 -18.72
N VAL A 605 -23.96 4.57 -19.55
CA VAL A 605 -22.57 4.71 -19.11
C VAL A 605 -22.35 6.12 -18.58
N ASP A 606 -22.86 7.14 -19.26
CA ASP A 606 -22.78 8.53 -18.82
C ASP A 606 -23.52 8.74 -17.49
N LEU A 607 -24.71 8.14 -17.35
CA LEU A 607 -25.46 8.16 -16.08
C LEU A 607 -24.68 7.49 -14.94
N ILE A 608 -24.06 6.33 -15.18
CA ILE A 608 -23.24 5.63 -14.17
C ILE A 608 -22.02 6.47 -13.78
N LEU A 609 -21.33 7.06 -14.76
CA LEU A 609 -20.15 7.90 -14.51
C LEU A 609 -20.53 9.18 -13.76
N GLY A 610 -21.62 9.83 -14.14
CA GLY A 610 -22.19 10.98 -13.45
C GLY A 610 -22.56 10.65 -12.00
N TYR A 611 -23.32 9.57 -11.79
CA TYR A 611 -23.71 9.11 -10.46
C TYR A 611 -22.49 8.84 -9.57
N ARG A 612 -21.51 8.08 -10.04
CA ARG A 612 -20.30 7.74 -9.26
C ARG A 612 -19.45 8.97 -8.94
N THR A 613 -19.41 9.94 -9.85
CA THR A 613 -18.73 11.22 -9.62
C THR A 613 -19.40 11.98 -8.47
N LEU A 614 -20.73 12.08 -8.50
CA LEU A 614 -21.52 12.72 -7.44
C LEU A 614 -21.44 11.96 -6.11
N THR A 615 -21.51 10.62 -6.11
CA THR A 615 -21.32 9.80 -4.90
C THR A 615 -19.97 10.07 -4.25
N LYS A 616 -18.89 10.12 -5.06
CA LYS A 616 -17.55 10.41 -4.56
C LYS A 616 -17.49 11.82 -3.96
N LEU A 617 -18.04 12.82 -4.66
CA LEU A 617 -18.09 14.20 -4.16
C LEU A 617 -18.85 14.30 -2.82
N ASN A 618 -20.03 13.67 -2.74
CA ASN A 618 -20.84 13.64 -1.53
C ASN A 618 -20.11 12.96 -0.37
N SER A 619 -19.68 11.71 -0.55
CA SER A 619 -19.05 10.93 0.52
C SER A 619 -17.69 11.49 0.96
N THR A 620 -16.86 11.94 0.01
CA THR A 620 -15.48 12.36 0.29
C THR A 620 -15.40 13.78 0.84
N TYR A 621 -16.31 14.68 0.44
CA TYR A 621 -16.23 16.09 0.80
C TYR A 621 -17.43 16.57 1.60
N LEU A 622 -18.64 16.46 1.05
CA LEU A 622 -19.83 17.08 1.66
C LEU A 622 -20.24 16.42 2.98
N GLU A 623 -20.07 15.09 3.10
CA GLU A 623 -20.33 14.37 4.35
C GLU A 623 -19.15 14.33 5.31
N ALA A 624 -17.92 14.24 4.77
CA ALA A 624 -16.74 13.97 5.57
C ALA A 624 -16.12 15.23 6.16
N LEU A 625 -16.01 16.33 5.41
CA LEU A 625 -15.35 17.55 5.88
C LEU A 625 -16.03 18.15 7.12
N PRO A 626 -17.38 18.30 7.18
CA PRO A 626 -18.03 18.82 8.38
C PRO A 626 -17.78 17.97 9.64
N LYS A 627 -17.61 16.65 9.49
CA LYS A 627 -17.35 15.72 10.60
C LYS A 627 -15.91 15.76 11.10
N GLN A 628 -15.00 16.38 10.34
CA GLN A 628 -13.58 16.49 10.67
C GLN A 628 -13.22 17.87 11.25
N ILE A 629 -14.20 18.75 11.45
CA ILE A 629 -13.98 20.01 12.15
C ILE A 629 -13.64 19.73 13.61
N ASP A 630 -12.52 20.28 14.07
CA ASP A 630 -12.14 20.19 15.47
C ASP A 630 -13.10 21.02 16.33
N LEU A 631 -13.55 20.43 17.45
CA LEU A 631 -14.57 21.04 18.30
C LEU A 631 -14.04 22.20 19.15
N ASN A 632 -12.74 22.30 19.37
CA ASN A 632 -12.13 23.33 20.19
C ASN A 632 -11.79 24.57 19.36
N THR A 633 -11.27 24.36 18.16
CA THR A 633 -10.88 25.47 17.25
C THR A 633 -12.00 25.88 16.31
N HIS A 634 -12.98 25.00 16.08
CA HIS A 634 -14.00 25.13 15.03
C HIS A 634 -13.42 25.23 13.61
N ARG A 635 -12.22 24.66 13.41
CA ARG A 635 -11.50 24.68 12.13
C ARG A 635 -11.13 23.26 11.71
N LEU A 636 -10.80 23.15 10.43
CA LEU A 636 -10.36 21.91 9.82
C LEU A 636 -8.82 21.84 9.84
N HIS A 637 -8.27 20.77 10.41
CA HIS A 637 -6.83 20.58 10.59
C HIS A 637 -6.34 19.40 9.76
N THR A 638 -5.86 19.66 8.54
CA THR A 638 -5.23 18.63 7.70
C THR A 638 -3.90 18.18 8.32
N SER A 639 -3.47 16.96 8.02
CA SER A 639 -2.10 16.49 8.28
C SER A 639 -1.29 16.48 7.00
N TYR A 640 -0.19 17.23 6.95
CA TYR A 640 0.79 17.26 5.86
C TYR A 640 1.93 16.29 6.12
N HIS A 641 2.30 15.51 5.11
CA HIS A 641 3.38 14.52 5.21
C HIS A 641 4.57 14.91 4.35
N GLN A 642 5.75 15.04 4.96
CA GLN A 642 7.01 15.30 4.26
C GLN A 642 7.57 14.05 3.60
N ALA A 643 7.49 12.90 4.29
CA ALA A 643 8.22 11.68 3.97
C ALA A 643 7.35 10.59 3.29
N VAL A 644 6.52 10.98 2.32
CA VAL A 644 5.60 10.04 1.63
C VAL A 644 5.76 10.01 0.12
N THR A 645 5.80 11.17 -0.55
CA THR A 645 5.88 11.19 -2.01
C THR A 645 7.30 10.86 -2.46
N ALA A 646 7.49 10.19 -3.59
CA ALA A 646 8.84 9.92 -4.09
C ALA A 646 9.60 11.20 -4.49
N THR A 647 8.87 12.22 -4.96
CA THR A 647 9.46 13.41 -5.60
C THR A 647 9.78 14.56 -4.66
N GLY A 648 9.39 14.50 -3.38
CA GLY A 648 9.62 15.62 -2.43
C GLY A 648 8.39 16.50 -2.18
N ARG A 649 7.29 16.34 -2.94
CA ARG A 649 6.05 17.09 -2.71
C ARG A 649 5.45 16.72 -1.34
N LEU A 650 4.86 17.67 -0.66
CA LEU A 650 3.99 17.37 0.49
C LEU A 650 2.80 16.54 0.00
N SER A 651 2.29 15.65 0.84
CA SER A 651 0.95 15.07 0.69
C SER A 651 0.08 15.48 1.87
N SER A 652 -1.25 15.35 1.75
CA SER A 652 -2.19 15.74 2.81
C SER A 652 -3.21 14.62 3.06
N SER A 653 -3.63 14.47 4.32
CA SER A 653 -4.66 13.52 4.76
C SER A 653 -5.47 14.09 5.92
N ASN A 654 -6.68 13.55 6.11
CA ASN A 654 -7.60 13.92 7.20
C ASN A 654 -7.85 15.44 7.31
N PRO A 655 -8.36 16.10 6.25
CA PRO A 655 -8.70 15.57 4.93
C PRO A 655 -7.57 15.71 3.91
N ASN A 656 -7.68 15.02 2.77
CA ASN A 656 -6.73 15.21 1.66
C ASN A 656 -7.16 16.39 0.78
N LEU A 657 -6.54 17.54 1.00
CA LEU A 657 -6.85 18.79 0.28
C LEU A 657 -6.41 18.76 -1.19
N GLN A 658 -5.44 17.92 -1.56
CA GLN A 658 -4.92 17.83 -2.94
C GLN A 658 -5.88 17.14 -3.91
N ASN A 659 -6.87 16.41 -3.40
CA ASN A 659 -7.83 15.70 -4.23
C ASN A 659 -9.08 16.53 -4.56
N ILE A 660 -9.21 17.74 -4.00
CA ILE A 660 -10.38 18.59 -4.22
C ILE A 660 -10.42 19.00 -5.71
N PRO A 661 -11.50 18.70 -6.46
CA PRO A 661 -11.52 18.94 -7.89
C PRO A 661 -11.39 20.42 -8.26
N ILE A 662 -10.45 20.74 -9.15
CA ILE A 662 -10.15 22.14 -9.55
C ILE A 662 -11.00 22.62 -10.74
N ARG A 663 -11.40 21.71 -11.65
CA ARG A 663 -11.97 22.08 -12.96
C ARG A 663 -13.49 21.93 -13.07
N SER A 664 -14.16 21.42 -12.04
CA SER A 664 -15.62 21.21 -12.06
C SER A 664 -16.33 22.28 -11.24
N GLU A 665 -17.55 22.63 -11.67
CA GLU A 665 -18.41 23.56 -10.92
C GLU A 665 -18.67 23.08 -9.49
N GLN A 666 -18.91 21.78 -9.31
CA GLN A 666 -19.11 21.18 -7.99
C GLN A 666 -17.85 21.27 -7.12
N GLY A 667 -16.67 21.09 -7.72
CA GLY A 667 -15.40 21.29 -7.02
C GLY A 667 -15.19 22.76 -6.64
N ALA A 668 -15.56 23.69 -7.53
CA ALA A 668 -15.52 25.12 -7.25
C ALA A 668 -16.44 25.51 -6.08
N ARG A 669 -17.64 24.95 -6.01
CA ARG A 669 -18.56 25.13 -4.86
C ARG A 669 -17.97 24.61 -3.55
N ILE A 670 -17.31 23.42 -3.58
CA ILE A 670 -16.62 22.87 -2.40
C ILE A 670 -15.50 23.82 -1.95
N ARG A 671 -14.65 24.30 -2.87
CA ARG A 671 -13.61 25.30 -2.56
C ARG A 671 -14.19 26.61 -2.04
N GLY A 672 -15.37 27.00 -2.51
CA GLY A 672 -16.10 28.17 -2.04
C GLY A 672 -16.54 28.08 -0.57
N ALA A 673 -16.60 26.88 0.00
CA ALA A 673 -16.89 26.68 1.41
C ALA A 673 -15.66 26.85 2.33
N PHE A 674 -14.44 26.87 1.78
CA PHE A 674 -13.24 27.21 2.56
C PHE A 674 -13.14 28.74 2.64
N ILE A 675 -13.49 29.30 3.78
CA ILE A 675 -13.70 30.74 3.96
C ILE A 675 -12.63 31.35 4.86
N ALA A 676 -12.49 32.67 4.79
CA ALA A 676 -11.76 33.43 5.80
C ALA A 676 -12.63 33.59 7.06
N GLY A 677 -12.00 33.65 8.22
CA GLY A 677 -12.66 34.05 9.45
C GLY A 677 -13.07 35.52 9.43
N LYS A 678 -13.83 35.91 10.45
CA LYS A 678 -14.34 37.29 10.57
C LYS A 678 -13.22 38.32 10.49
N ASP A 679 -13.46 39.40 9.74
CA ASP A 679 -12.54 40.53 9.52
C ASP A 679 -11.24 40.16 8.76
N ASN A 680 -11.20 38.97 8.16
CA ASN A 680 -10.12 38.48 7.32
C ASN A 680 -10.59 38.20 5.87
N VAL A 681 -9.63 37.99 4.98
CA VAL A 681 -9.78 37.51 3.60
C VAL A 681 -8.82 36.36 3.35
N ILE A 682 -9.11 35.55 2.32
CA ILE A 682 -8.20 34.57 1.78
C ILE A 682 -7.31 35.22 0.73
N ILE A 683 -6.01 34.95 0.83
CA ILE A 683 -5.04 35.20 -0.25
C ILE A 683 -4.57 33.84 -0.77
N ALA A 684 -4.68 33.62 -2.08
CA ALA A 684 -4.14 32.45 -2.75
C ALA A 684 -3.00 32.89 -3.68
N ALA A 685 -1.82 32.30 -3.51
CA ALA A 685 -0.63 32.60 -4.29
C ALA A 685 -0.14 31.32 -4.99
N ASP A 686 -0.26 31.27 -6.31
CA ASP A 686 0.04 30.08 -7.15
C ASP A 686 1.24 30.35 -8.07
N TYR A 687 2.17 29.40 -8.14
CA TYR A 687 3.28 29.54 -9.08
C TYR A 687 2.85 29.29 -10.53
N SER A 688 2.93 30.33 -11.35
CA SER A 688 2.55 30.27 -12.76
C SER A 688 3.53 29.41 -13.57
N GLN A 689 3.09 28.19 -13.91
CA GLN A 689 3.79 27.28 -14.82
C GLN A 689 5.21 26.90 -14.33
N ILE A 690 5.39 26.72 -13.02
CA ILE A 690 6.71 26.47 -12.42
C ILE A 690 7.44 25.28 -13.04
N GLU A 691 6.75 24.18 -13.36
CA GLU A 691 7.41 23.00 -13.94
C GLU A 691 7.94 23.27 -15.36
N LEU A 692 7.26 24.11 -16.14
CA LEU A 692 7.75 24.55 -17.45
C LEU A 692 8.97 25.47 -17.32
N ARG A 693 8.97 26.36 -16.31
CA ARG A 693 10.13 27.22 -16.00
C ARG A 693 11.33 26.36 -15.59
N ILE A 694 11.12 25.35 -14.76
CA ILE A 694 12.18 24.41 -14.37
C ILE A 694 12.67 23.62 -15.58
N MET A 695 11.79 23.17 -16.49
CA MET A 695 12.23 22.53 -17.72
C MET A 695 13.13 23.45 -18.55
N ALA A 696 12.79 24.74 -18.68
CA ALA A 696 13.62 25.72 -19.36
C ALA A 696 15.00 25.86 -18.68
N GLN A 697 15.04 25.92 -17.34
CA GLN A 697 16.29 25.93 -16.57
C GLN A 697 17.13 24.68 -16.80
N LEU A 698 16.54 23.49 -16.70
CA LEU A 698 17.28 22.22 -16.77
C LEU A 698 17.76 21.91 -18.19
N SER A 699 16.96 22.26 -19.19
CA SER A 699 17.32 22.07 -20.60
C SER A 699 18.23 23.16 -21.16
N GLN A 700 18.22 24.36 -20.56
CA GLN A 700 18.91 25.54 -21.10
C GLN A 700 18.51 25.85 -22.55
N ASP A 701 17.24 25.58 -22.89
CA ASP A 701 16.69 25.86 -24.21
C ASP A 701 16.49 27.36 -24.41
N LYS A 702 17.18 27.94 -25.40
CA LYS A 702 17.20 29.39 -25.64
C LYS A 702 15.81 29.95 -25.96
N SER A 703 14.98 29.22 -26.70
CA SER A 703 13.65 29.67 -27.08
C SER A 703 12.71 29.71 -25.87
N LEU A 704 12.79 28.69 -25.00
CA LEU A 704 12.02 28.69 -23.75
C LEU A 704 12.50 29.76 -22.76
N LEU A 705 13.81 29.92 -22.59
CA LEU A 705 14.39 30.95 -21.73
C LEU A 705 14.00 32.35 -22.21
N ASP A 706 14.08 32.62 -23.52
CA ASP A 706 13.63 33.90 -24.13
C ASP A 706 12.14 34.14 -23.88
N ALA A 707 11.31 33.12 -24.07
CA ALA A 707 9.87 33.24 -23.86
C ALA A 707 9.53 33.62 -22.42
N PHE A 708 10.16 32.99 -21.43
CA PHE A 708 9.91 33.31 -20.02
C PHE A 708 10.51 34.65 -19.57
N ASN A 709 11.68 35.03 -20.08
CA ASN A 709 12.31 36.32 -19.76
C ASN A 709 11.53 37.52 -20.32
N HIS A 710 10.78 37.32 -21.42
CA HIS A 710 9.94 38.35 -22.04
C HIS A 710 8.44 38.18 -21.76
N ASP A 711 8.07 37.38 -20.74
CA ASP A 711 6.69 37.09 -20.33
C ASP A 711 5.75 36.68 -21.49
N LYS A 712 6.29 35.98 -22.49
CA LYS A 712 5.52 35.44 -23.61
C LYS A 712 4.74 34.20 -23.16
N ASP A 713 3.53 34.04 -23.67
CA ASP A 713 2.75 32.82 -23.43
C ASP A 713 3.36 31.65 -24.22
N VAL A 714 4.05 30.76 -23.50
CA VAL A 714 4.72 29.58 -24.09
C VAL A 714 3.71 28.64 -24.77
N HIS A 715 2.49 28.53 -24.26
CA HIS A 715 1.47 27.69 -24.91
C HIS A 715 1.02 28.27 -26.24
N SER A 716 0.81 29.59 -26.29
CA SER A 716 0.44 30.28 -27.53
C SER A 716 1.60 30.27 -28.53
N THR A 717 2.83 30.45 -28.05
CA THR A 717 4.05 30.37 -28.87
C THR A 717 4.20 28.98 -29.47
N THR A 718 4.08 27.93 -28.65
CA THR A 718 4.06 26.55 -29.15
C THR A 718 2.92 26.33 -30.14
N ALA A 719 1.71 26.81 -29.86
CA ALA A 719 0.56 26.66 -30.75
C ALA A 719 0.79 27.31 -32.12
N SER A 720 1.34 28.54 -32.15
CA SER A 720 1.66 29.25 -33.38
C SER A 720 2.61 28.45 -34.27
N THR A 721 3.69 27.92 -33.69
CA THR A 721 4.66 27.08 -34.40
C THR A 721 4.04 25.75 -34.86
N MET A 722 3.31 25.05 -33.98
CA MET A 722 2.81 23.70 -34.25
C MET A 722 1.65 23.66 -35.26
N PHE A 723 0.77 24.65 -35.20
CA PHE A 723 -0.38 24.75 -36.11
C PHE A 723 -0.10 25.64 -37.32
N ASN A 724 1.11 26.20 -37.41
CA ASN A 724 1.53 27.12 -38.47
C ASN A 724 0.54 28.28 -38.67
N VAL A 725 0.12 28.89 -37.56
CA VAL A 725 -0.77 30.06 -37.51
C VAL A 725 -0.05 31.23 -36.86
N PRO A 726 -0.24 32.48 -37.32
CA PRO A 726 0.27 33.66 -36.62
C PRO A 726 -0.13 33.69 -35.14
N ILE A 727 0.73 34.23 -34.27
CA ILE A 727 0.52 34.23 -32.80
C ILE A 727 -0.78 34.93 -32.39
N ASP A 728 -1.18 35.95 -33.14
CA ASP A 728 -2.40 36.73 -33.01
C ASP A 728 -3.65 35.98 -33.51
N GLU A 729 -3.49 34.93 -34.31
CA GLU A 729 -4.55 34.03 -34.78
C GLU A 729 -4.66 32.74 -33.95
N VAL A 730 -3.86 32.59 -32.88
CA VAL A 730 -3.94 31.43 -31.98
C VAL A 730 -5.26 31.44 -31.21
N THR A 731 -6.15 30.52 -31.59
CA THR A 731 -7.42 30.32 -30.90
C THR A 731 -7.23 29.72 -29.49
N LYS A 732 -8.26 29.85 -28.63
CA LYS A 732 -8.29 29.17 -27.31
C LYS A 732 -8.11 27.66 -27.43
N GLU A 733 -8.63 27.06 -28.50
CA GLU A 733 -8.52 25.63 -28.75
C GLU A 733 -7.10 25.23 -29.18
N HIS A 734 -6.46 26.01 -30.07
CA HIS A 734 -5.05 25.83 -30.40
C HIS A 734 -4.17 25.88 -29.14
N ARG A 735 -4.38 26.89 -28.29
CA ARG A 735 -3.67 27.04 -27.03
C ARG A 735 -3.92 25.86 -26.07
N ARG A 736 -5.16 25.35 -25.99
CA ARG A 736 -5.51 24.19 -25.15
C ARG A 736 -4.78 22.93 -25.59
N ARG A 737 -4.73 22.66 -26.89
CA ARG A 737 -4.00 21.51 -27.47
C ARG A 737 -2.50 21.66 -27.26
N ALA A 738 -1.93 22.83 -27.51
CA ALA A 738 -0.51 23.11 -27.24
C ALA A 738 -0.15 22.98 -25.76
N LYS A 739 -1.03 23.37 -24.84
CA LYS A 739 -0.87 23.13 -23.40
C LYS A 739 -0.79 21.63 -23.10
N ALA A 740 -1.70 20.83 -23.64
CA ALA A 740 -1.66 19.37 -23.46
C ALA A 740 -0.37 18.75 -24.03
N ILE A 741 0.12 19.27 -25.17
CA ILE A 741 1.39 18.87 -25.76
C ILE A 741 2.56 19.24 -24.84
N ASN A 742 2.72 20.51 -24.45
CA ASN A 742 3.81 20.97 -23.58
C ASN A 742 3.92 20.09 -22.33
N PHE A 743 2.83 19.94 -21.57
CA PHE A 743 2.84 19.11 -20.37
C PHE A 743 3.06 17.63 -20.71
N GLY A 744 2.45 17.10 -21.76
CA GLY A 744 2.65 15.71 -22.17
C GLY A 744 4.10 15.39 -22.50
N LEU A 745 4.77 16.24 -23.28
CA LEU A 745 6.13 16.01 -23.75
C LEU A 745 7.17 16.23 -22.66
N ILE A 746 6.95 17.24 -21.81
CA ILE A 746 7.72 17.44 -20.57
C ILE A 746 7.71 16.17 -19.73
N TYR A 747 6.57 15.48 -19.63
CA TYR A 747 6.48 14.24 -18.86
C TYR A 747 6.90 12.96 -19.61
N GLY A 748 7.54 13.09 -20.78
CA GLY A 748 7.99 11.95 -21.57
C GLY A 748 6.84 11.10 -22.13
N MET A 749 5.70 11.71 -22.45
CA MET A 749 4.57 11.02 -23.08
C MET A 749 4.93 10.54 -24.48
N SER A 750 4.56 9.31 -24.82
CA SER A 750 4.75 8.77 -26.16
C SER A 750 3.69 9.28 -27.15
N ALA A 751 3.95 9.14 -28.45
CA ALA A 751 2.97 9.47 -29.49
C ALA A 751 1.60 8.79 -29.27
N PHE A 752 1.59 7.57 -28.74
CA PHE A 752 0.35 6.87 -28.38
C PHE A 752 -0.40 7.48 -27.20
N GLY A 753 0.33 7.97 -26.19
CA GLY A 753 -0.26 8.68 -25.06
C GLY A 753 -0.84 10.02 -25.53
N LEU A 754 -0.05 10.77 -26.29
CA LEU A 754 -0.46 12.09 -26.78
C LEU A 754 -1.68 11.99 -27.69
N SER A 755 -1.70 11.02 -28.61
CA SER A 755 -2.81 10.84 -29.55
C SER A 755 -4.16 10.67 -28.85
N LYS A 756 -4.17 10.01 -27.67
CA LYS A 756 -5.38 9.84 -26.86
C LYS A 756 -5.80 11.11 -26.12
N GLN A 757 -4.84 11.94 -25.72
CA GLN A 757 -5.13 13.12 -24.90
C GLN A 757 -5.65 14.30 -25.71
N ILE A 758 -5.18 14.46 -26.96
CA ILE A 758 -5.60 15.55 -27.85
C ILE A 758 -6.49 15.08 -29.00
N ASP A 759 -6.94 13.82 -28.95
CA ASP A 759 -7.85 13.18 -29.90
C ASP A 759 -7.41 13.29 -31.37
N VAL A 760 -6.23 12.75 -31.68
CA VAL A 760 -5.64 12.73 -33.03
C VAL A 760 -5.12 11.35 -33.42
N SER A 761 -4.77 11.17 -34.70
CA SER A 761 -4.10 9.95 -35.14
C SER A 761 -2.70 9.82 -34.52
N ARG A 762 -2.19 8.58 -34.38
CA ARG A 762 -0.82 8.35 -33.88
C ARG A 762 0.24 9.02 -34.76
N THR A 763 0.00 9.08 -36.07
CA THR A 763 0.90 9.71 -37.05
C THR A 763 0.97 11.22 -36.83
N GLU A 764 -0.18 11.86 -36.67
CA GLU A 764 -0.28 13.30 -36.38
C GLU A 764 0.33 13.64 -35.02
N ALA A 765 0.07 12.84 -33.97
CA ALA A 765 0.72 13.00 -32.69
C ALA A 765 2.26 12.90 -32.79
N LYS A 766 2.78 12.00 -33.63
CA LYS A 766 4.23 11.91 -33.87
C LYS A 766 4.77 13.15 -34.58
N GLN A 767 4.06 13.67 -35.58
CA GLN A 767 4.45 14.92 -36.27
C GLN A 767 4.51 16.10 -35.31
N TYR A 768 3.55 16.20 -34.39
CA TYR A 768 3.59 17.21 -33.32
C TYR A 768 4.80 17.03 -32.39
N ILE A 769 5.12 15.80 -31.99
CA ILE A 769 6.31 15.54 -31.17
C ILE A 769 7.59 15.96 -31.88
N ASP A 770 7.74 15.55 -33.14
CA ASP A 770 8.94 15.84 -33.93
C ASP A 770 9.07 17.37 -34.12
N ALA A 771 7.99 18.06 -34.50
CA ALA A 771 7.98 19.53 -34.65
C ALA A 771 8.25 20.29 -33.34
N TYR A 772 7.78 19.76 -32.20
CA TYR A 772 8.08 20.35 -30.89
C TYR A 772 9.57 20.30 -30.58
N PHE A 773 10.22 19.16 -30.79
CA PHE A 773 11.64 19.01 -30.52
C PHE A 773 12.53 19.70 -31.56
N ASP A 774 12.05 19.89 -32.79
CA ASP A 774 12.74 20.76 -33.76
C ASP A 774 12.77 22.23 -33.30
N ASN A 775 11.70 22.68 -32.63
CA ASN A 775 11.62 24.04 -32.08
C ASN A 775 12.32 24.20 -30.71
N TYR A 776 12.42 23.11 -29.94
CA TYR A 776 13.04 23.06 -28.61
C TYR A 776 14.09 21.93 -28.52
N PRO A 777 15.19 21.98 -29.30
CA PRO A 777 16.13 20.87 -29.44
C PRO A 777 16.89 20.55 -28.15
N SER A 778 17.16 21.57 -27.32
CA SER A 778 17.86 21.36 -26.05
C SER A 778 17.02 20.56 -25.05
N VAL A 779 15.68 20.62 -25.17
CA VAL A 779 14.77 19.81 -24.33
C VAL A 779 14.95 18.32 -24.62
N LEU A 780 15.02 17.94 -25.91
CA LEU A 780 15.24 16.55 -26.29
C LEU A 780 16.60 16.04 -25.78
N HIS A 781 17.64 16.85 -25.97
CA HIS A 781 18.99 16.53 -25.48
C HIS A 781 19.02 16.34 -23.96
N TYR A 782 18.36 17.22 -23.21
CA TYR A 782 18.21 17.06 -21.75
C TYR A 782 17.49 15.75 -21.39
N MET A 783 16.39 15.42 -22.06
CA MET A 783 15.63 14.20 -21.78
C MET A 783 16.46 12.94 -22.02
N ASP A 784 17.25 12.91 -23.09
CA ASP A 784 18.08 11.75 -23.42
C ASP A 784 19.29 11.63 -22.50
N ASN A 785 19.99 12.73 -22.21
CA ASN A 785 21.09 12.74 -21.25
C ASN A 785 20.64 12.35 -19.84
N THR A 786 19.46 12.80 -19.42
CA THR A 786 18.90 12.43 -18.11
C THR A 786 18.64 10.93 -18.04
N LYS A 787 18.09 10.32 -19.10
CA LYS A 787 17.90 8.86 -19.17
C LYS A 787 19.23 8.11 -19.13
N GLU A 788 20.24 8.59 -19.83
CA GLU A 788 21.56 7.96 -19.87
C GLU A 788 22.27 8.05 -18.52
N SER A 789 22.34 9.24 -17.93
CA SER A 789 22.89 9.48 -16.61
C SER A 789 22.18 8.63 -15.55
N ALA A 790 20.83 8.58 -15.57
CA ALA A 790 20.05 7.77 -14.64
C ALA A 790 20.36 6.27 -14.73
N LYS A 791 20.64 5.73 -15.93
CA LYS A 791 21.04 4.32 -16.10
C LYS A 791 22.42 4.03 -15.50
N VAL A 792 23.33 5.00 -15.55
CA VAL A 792 24.71 4.85 -15.04
C VAL A 792 24.74 4.98 -13.52
N GLN A 793 24.12 6.03 -12.97
CA GLN A 793 24.23 6.34 -11.54
C GLN A 793 23.08 5.77 -10.68
N GLY A 794 21.97 5.36 -11.29
CA GLY A 794 20.83 4.75 -10.60
C GLY A 794 19.85 5.73 -9.94
N TYR A 795 20.06 7.04 -10.07
CA TYR A 795 19.18 8.09 -9.53
C TYR A 795 19.16 9.35 -10.41
N VAL A 796 18.27 10.29 -10.11
CA VAL A 796 18.23 11.65 -10.69
C VAL A 796 18.18 12.70 -9.59
N GLU A 797 18.63 13.93 -9.87
CA GLU A 797 18.73 15.03 -8.89
C GLU A 797 17.83 16.23 -9.26
N THR A 798 17.32 16.96 -8.25
CA THR A 798 16.65 18.26 -8.39
C THR A 798 17.65 19.42 -8.43
N VAL A 799 17.18 20.64 -8.70
CA VAL A 799 18.01 21.87 -8.66
C VAL A 799 18.63 22.12 -7.28
N MET A 800 17.99 21.67 -6.20
CA MET A 800 18.52 21.77 -4.83
C MET A 800 19.27 20.51 -4.38
N GLY A 801 19.41 19.51 -5.25
CA GLY A 801 20.20 18.30 -5.00
C GLY A 801 19.46 17.13 -4.35
N ARG A 802 18.12 17.19 -4.24
CA ARG A 802 17.31 16.02 -3.80
C ARG A 802 17.48 14.89 -4.79
N ARG A 803 17.65 13.66 -4.30
CA ARG A 803 17.74 12.47 -5.13
C ARG A 803 16.43 11.71 -5.21
N LEU A 804 16.17 11.14 -6.38
CA LEU A 804 15.22 10.05 -6.55
C LEU A 804 15.94 8.83 -7.12
N TYR A 805 16.01 7.76 -6.35
CA TYR A 805 16.58 6.48 -6.79
C TYR A 805 15.59 5.72 -7.69
N LEU A 806 16.12 5.04 -8.71
CA LEU A 806 15.34 4.39 -9.76
C LEU A 806 15.80 2.93 -9.91
N PRO A 807 15.42 2.02 -8.99
CA PRO A 807 15.92 0.64 -8.99
C PRO A 807 15.58 -0.13 -10.27
N GLN A 808 14.50 0.27 -10.96
CA GLN A 808 14.03 -0.36 -12.20
C GLN A 808 14.59 0.28 -13.49
N ILE A 809 15.53 1.23 -13.41
CA ILE A 809 16.08 1.95 -14.58
C ILE A 809 16.76 1.01 -15.59
N ASN A 810 17.38 -0.07 -15.08
CA ASN A 810 18.06 -1.11 -15.86
C ASN A 810 17.27 -2.44 -15.90
N ALA A 811 15.97 -2.43 -15.60
CA ALA A 811 15.15 -3.64 -15.58
C ALA A 811 15.11 -4.33 -16.96
N LYS A 812 15.23 -5.67 -16.97
CA LYS A 812 15.06 -6.49 -18.20
C LYS A 812 13.65 -6.36 -18.77
N ASN A 813 12.64 -6.19 -17.90
CA ASN A 813 11.27 -5.95 -18.31
C ASN A 813 11.12 -4.55 -18.91
N LYS A 814 10.80 -4.49 -20.21
CA LYS A 814 10.68 -3.23 -20.95
C LYS A 814 9.60 -2.30 -20.41
N MET A 815 8.50 -2.81 -19.86
CA MET A 815 7.45 -1.96 -19.29
C MET A 815 7.95 -1.23 -18.03
N HIS A 816 8.63 -1.95 -17.14
CA HIS A 816 9.19 -1.37 -15.92
C HIS A 816 10.31 -0.38 -16.24
N GLN A 817 11.21 -0.75 -17.15
CA GLN A 817 12.26 0.15 -17.63
C GLN A 817 11.69 1.44 -18.23
N GLN A 818 10.68 1.34 -19.11
CA GLN A 818 10.05 2.52 -19.71
C GLN A 818 9.31 3.39 -18.69
N HIS A 819 8.73 2.78 -17.65
CA HIS A 819 8.17 3.55 -16.54
C HIS A 819 9.28 4.30 -15.78
N ALA A 820 10.36 3.63 -15.39
CA ALA A 820 11.51 4.25 -14.71
C ALA A 820 12.16 5.36 -15.54
N LEU A 821 12.29 5.20 -16.86
CA LEU A 821 12.83 6.23 -17.76
C LEU A 821 11.94 7.48 -17.83
N ARG A 822 10.61 7.32 -17.79
CA ARG A 822 9.70 8.47 -17.69
C ARG A 822 9.81 9.13 -16.32
N THR A 823 9.87 8.36 -15.25
CA THR A 823 10.09 8.88 -13.90
C THR A 823 11.40 9.67 -13.80
N ALA A 824 12.47 9.20 -14.45
CA ALA A 824 13.77 9.88 -14.49
C ALA A 824 13.68 11.29 -15.09
N ILE A 825 12.88 11.47 -16.14
CA ILE A 825 12.67 12.79 -16.75
C ILE A 825 11.83 13.69 -15.84
N ASN A 826 10.77 13.12 -15.24
CA ASN A 826 9.74 13.90 -14.55
C ASN A 826 10.16 14.35 -13.15
N ALA A 827 10.88 13.49 -12.43
CA ALA A 827 11.22 13.71 -11.03
C ALA A 827 12.08 14.95 -10.78
N PRO A 828 13.12 15.27 -11.60
CA PRO A 828 13.86 16.52 -11.45
C PRO A 828 12.97 17.75 -11.49
N MET A 829 11.96 17.78 -12.35
CA MET A 829 11.06 18.94 -12.48
C MET A 829 10.07 19.03 -11.32
N GLN A 830 9.36 17.94 -11.04
CA GLN A 830 8.38 17.92 -9.96
C GLN A 830 9.02 18.11 -8.59
N GLY A 831 10.20 17.51 -8.37
CA GLY A 831 10.93 17.65 -7.12
C GLY A 831 11.56 19.03 -6.96
N SER A 832 12.07 19.63 -8.04
CA SER A 832 12.54 21.03 -7.97
C SER A 832 11.41 22.01 -7.67
N SER A 833 10.20 21.78 -8.22
CA SER A 833 9.02 22.58 -7.86
C SER A 833 8.71 22.45 -6.37
N ALA A 834 8.69 21.21 -5.86
CA ALA A 834 8.48 20.94 -4.45
C ALA A 834 9.52 21.63 -3.55
N ASP A 835 10.80 21.56 -3.92
CA ASP A 835 11.89 22.18 -3.17
C ASP A 835 11.74 23.71 -3.12
N ILE A 836 11.38 24.34 -4.25
CA ILE A 836 11.15 25.79 -4.34
C ILE A 836 9.95 26.22 -3.48
N ILE A 837 8.85 25.47 -3.53
CA ILE A 837 7.67 25.76 -2.70
C ILE A 837 8.03 25.63 -1.21
N LYS A 838 8.73 24.58 -0.80
CA LYS A 838 9.19 24.41 0.60
C LYS A 838 10.10 25.55 1.02
N LYS A 839 10.98 26.02 0.14
CA LYS A 839 11.84 27.17 0.41
C LYS A 839 11.04 28.46 0.58
N ALA A 840 10.04 28.67 -0.27
CA ALA A 840 9.13 29.81 -0.15
C ALA A 840 8.31 29.76 1.14
N MET A 841 7.87 28.57 1.57
CA MET A 841 7.20 28.38 2.85
C MET A 841 8.08 28.80 4.02
N LEU A 842 9.38 28.46 3.99
CA LEU A 842 10.35 28.90 5.01
C LEU A 842 10.52 30.43 5.01
N ASP A 843 10.68 31.03 3.83
CA ASP A 843 10.90 32.48 3.69
C ASP A 843 9.68 33.28 4.16
N VAL A 844 8.49 32.84 3.75
CA VAL A 844 7.23 33.45 4.16
C VAL A 844 6.99 33.25 5.66
N HIS A 845 7.25 32.06 6.19
CA HIS A 845 7.13 31.81 7.63
C HIS A 845 8.09 32.66 8.46
N ALA A 846 9.34 32.80 8.02
CA ALA A 846 10.34 33.66 8.66
C ALA A 846 9.90 35.14 8.65
N TRP A 847 9.27 35.60 7.56
CA TRP A 847 8.72 36.95 7.48
C TRP A 847 7.48 37.16 8.38
N ILE A 848 6.57 36.18 8.43
CA ILE A 848 5.39 36.22 9.33
C ILE A 848 5.85 36.31 10.78
N GLY A 849 6.87 35.55 11.17
CA GLY A 849 7.36 35.47 12.55
C GLY A 849 6.40 34.71 13.47
N GLN A 850 6.64 34.77 14.79
CA GLN A 850 5.91 33.95 15.76
C GLN A 850 4.55 34.53 16.21
N ASN A 851 4.37 35.85 16.17
CA ASN A 851 3.25 36.53 16.85
C ASN A 851 2.53 37.55 15.95
N ASN A 852 2.46 37.32 14.64
CA ASN A 852 1.74 38.22 13.74
C ASN A 852 0.25 37.83 13.68
N PRO A 853 -0.67 38.64 14.23
CA PRO A 853 -2.09 38.32 14.23
C PRO A 853 -2.76 38.58 12.87
N ASP A 854 -2.12 39.37 12.00
CA ASP A 854 -2.74 39.86 10.75
C ASP A 854 -2.60 38.87 9.59
N ILE A 855 -1.85 37.77 9.75
CA ILE A 855 -1.62 36.77 8.70
C ILE A 855 -1.35 35.37 9.26
N LYS A 856 -1.95 34.37 8.61
CA LYS A 856 -1.71 32.94 8.85
C LYS A 856 -1.52 32.22 7.53
N MET A 857 -0.47 31.42 7.40
CA MET A 857 -0.40 30.41 6.36
C MET A 857 -1.30 29.23 6.78
N ILE A 858 -2.29 28.88 5.96
CA ILE A 858 -3.34 27.92 6.33
C ILE A 858 -3.33 26.65 5.47
N MET A 859 -2.90 26.73 4.20
CA MET A 859 -2.86 25.57 3.32
C MET A 859 -1.71 25.65 2.32
N GLN A 860 -1.19 24.48 1.95
CA GLN A 860 -0.39 24.23 0.77
C GLN A 860 -1.15 23.22 -0.10
N VAL A 861 -1.41 23.54 -1.36
CA VAL A 861 -2.10 22.64 -2.31
C VAL A 861 -1.43 22.74 -3.68
N HIS A 862 -0.93 21.63 -4.21
CA HIS A 862 -0.18 21.61 -5.49
C HIS A 862 1.00 22.59 -5.52
N ASP A 863 0.89 23.68 -6.28
CA ASP A 863 1.90 24.73 -6.43
C ASP A 863 1.44 26.07 -5.78
N GLU A 864 0.37 26.02 -4.99
CA GLU A 864 -0.28 27.16 -4.34
C GLU A 864 -0.04 27.18 -2.81
N LEU A 865 0.18 28.39 -2.28
CA LEU A 865 0.14 28.70 -0.85
C LEU A 865 -1.08 29.57 -0.57
N VAL A 866 -1.84 29.21 0.46
CA VAL A 866 -3.08 29.90 0.86
C VAL A 866 -2.92 30.48 2.26
N PHE A 867 -3.36 31.72 2.40
CA PHE A 867 -3.24 32.52 3.61
C PHE A 867 -4.59 33.07 4.03
N GLU A 868 -4.77 33.23 5.33
CA GLU A 868 -5.83 34.04 5.91
C GLU A 868 -5.19 35.34 6.42
N VAL A 869 -5.70 36.49 5.96
CA VAL A 869 -5.09 37.80 6.20
C VAL A 869 -6.14 38.82 6.61
N SER A 870 -5.83 39.66 7.59
CA SER A 870 -6.72 40.76 7.98
C SER A 870 -7.00 41.70 6.82
N VAL A 871 -8.26 42.09 6.65
CA VAL A 871 -8.73 42.88 5.49
C VAL A 871 -7.89 44.15 5.28
N SER A 872 -7.49 44.81 6.38
CA SER A 872 -6.69 46.05 6.34
C SER A 872 -5.27 45.88 5.79
N LYS A 873 -4.75 44.64 5.75
CA LYS A 873 -3.38 44.29 5.32
C LYS A 873 -3.34 43.49 4.02
N ALA A 874 -4.49 43.14 3.45
CA ALA A 874 -4.61 42.21 2.33
C ALA A 874 -3.72 42.59 1.14
N ASP A 875 -3.80 43.83 0.64
CA ASP A 875 -2.99 44.27 -0.49
C ASP A 875 -1.49 44.31 -0.16
N GLU A 876 -1.12 44.87 0.99
CA GLU A 876 0.28 44.97 1.43
C GLU A 876 0.93 43.58 1.49
N PHE A 877 0.22 42.62 2.10
CA PHE A 877 0.73 41.27 2.31
C PHE A 877 0.67 40.43 1.04
N ALA A 878 -0.33 40.63 0.17
CA ALA A 878 -0.37 40.00 -1.15
C ALA A 878 0.90 40.29 -1.95
N HIS A 879 1.30 41.56 -2.04
CA HIS A 879 2.53 41.97 -2.73
C HIS A 879 3.77 41.37 -2.06
N LYS A 880 3.81 41.34 -0.72
CA LYS A 880 4.97 40.80 -0.01
C LYS A 880 5.11 39.28 -0.17
N ILE A 881 4.01 38.54 -0.13
CA ILE A 881 3.98 37.09 -0.39
C ILE A 881 4.44 36.82 -1.82
N GLN A 882 3.92 37.57 -2.80
CA GLN A 882 4.32 37.45 -4.21
C GLN A 882 5.82 37.63 -4.38
N ASP A 883 6.39 38.67 -3.77
CA ASP A 883 7.82 38.98 -3.79
C ASP A 883 8.67 37.87 -3.16
N LEU A 884 8.29 37.38 -1.98
CA LEU A 884 9.03 36.31 -1.29
C LEU A 884 9.01 35.00 -2.08
N MET A 885 7.85 34.62 -2.62
CA MET A 885 7.70 33.41 -3.41
C MET A 885 8.46 33.51 -4.74
N ALA A 886 8.32 34.62 -5.48
CA ALA A 886 9.04 34.82 -6.73
C ALA A 886 10.57 34.81 -6.57
N ASN A 887 11.08 35.17 -5.39
CA ASN A 887 12.50 35.21 -5.06
C ASN A 887 12.98 34.04 -4.19
N ALA A 888 12.14 33.01 -3.95
CA ALA A 888 12.49 31.89 -3.07
C ALA A 888 13.71 31.11 -3.58
N TYR A 889 13.92 31.07 -4.89
CA TYR A 889 15.09 30.47 -5.51
C TYR A 889 15.44 31.18 -6.82
N LEU A 890 16.73 31.44 -7.03
CA LEU A 890 17.21 32.12 -8.23
C LEU A 890 17.41 31.12 -9.37
N LEU A 891 16.65 31.30 -10.45
CA LEU A 891 16.84 30.63 -11.74
C LEU A 891 17.34 31.65 -12.77
N ASP A 892 17.76 31.18 -13.95
CA ASP A 892 18.15 32.04 -15.09
C ASP A 892 16.94 32.79 -15.70
N ILE A 893 15.73 32.43 -15.26
CA ILE A 893 14.46 33.06 -15.61
C ILE A 893 13.70 33.43 -14.34
N PRO A 894 12.87 34.49 -14.37
CA PRO A 894 12.07 34.85 -13.21
C PRO A 894 11.04 33.75 -12.90
N LEU A 895 10.86 33.44 -11.62
CA LEU A 895 9.66 32.75 -11.16
C LEU A 895 8.50 33.77 -11.15
N LYS A 896 7.31 33.31 -11.52
CA LYS A 896 6.09 34.13 -11.52
C LYS A 896 5.08 33.51 -10.59
N VAL A 897 4.43 34.36 -9.81
CA VAL A 897 3.40 33.98 -8.83
C VAL A 897 2.19 34.83 -9.11
N ASP A 898 1.06 34.19 -9.38
CA ASP A 898 -0.23 34.85 -9.50
C ASP A 898 -0.88 34.90 -8.12
N VAL A 899 -1.37 36.07 -7.71
CA VAL A 899 -1.99 36.26 -6.40
C VAL A 899 -3.42 36.77 -6.58
N GLY A 900 -4.36 36.10 -5.91
CA GLY A 900 -5.74 36.55 -5.82
C GLY A 900 -6.20 36.70 -4.37
N ILE A 901 -7.21 37.55 -4.17
CA ILE A 901 -7.78 37.90 -2.87
C ILE A 901 -9.29 37.71 -2.94
N GLY A 902 -9.87 37.05 -1.94
CA GLY A 902 -11.30 36.79 -1.89
C GLY A 902 -11.81 36.41 -0.51
N GLY A 903 -13.13 36.34 -0.34
CA GLY A 903 -13.75 35.89 0.92
C GLY A 903 -13.68 34.36 1.12
N SER A 904 -13.40 33.62 0.04
CA SER A 904 -13.21 32.17 0.06
C SER A 904 -12.05 31.75 -0.82
N TRP A 905 -11.58 30.52 -0.64
CA TRP A 905 -10.52 29.94 -1.46
C TRP A 905 -10.86 29.96 -2.95
N GLN A 906 -12.12 29.67 -3.33
CA GLN A 906 -12.55 29.77 -4.72
C GLN A 906 -12.59 31.20 -5.29
N GLN A 907 -12.75 32.23 -4.46
CA GLN A 907 -12.72 33.61 -4.96
C GLN A 907 -11.28 34.11 -5.12
N ALA A 908 -10.38 33.65 -4.26
CA ALA A 908 -8.96 33.98 -4.31
C ALA A 908 -8.21 33.19 -5.41
N HIS A 909 -8.65 31.97 -5.71
CA HIS A 909 -8.12 31.10 -6.77
C HIS A 909 -8.82 31.33 -8.11
#